data_AF-A0A8J8T7E5-F1
#
_entry.id   AF-A0A8J8T7E5-F1
#
_cell.length_a   1.000
_cell.length_b   1.000
_cell.length_c   1.000
_cell.angle_alpha   90.00
_cell.angle_beta   90.00
_cell.angle_gamma   90.00
#
_symmetry.space_group_name_H-M   'P 1'
#
loop_
_entity.id
_entity.type
_entity.pdbx_description
1 polymer ?
#
loop_
_entity_poly.entity_id
_entity_poly.type
_entity_poly.pdbx_seq_one_letter_code
_entity_poly.pdbx_strand_id
1 'polypeptide(L)'
;MKELIEIQELMEEEQKSEIYLEDLQHIVDDAKTMMADPSQHKLIIEMNLKLREDLTKAFESYIMLLTKCDKLQRDKIQMKYDQAKEKEEMHAKMNTIEQRMKTLERALQERERTNKSIQETYEARIDKMKMDLNNERTEKFQLLKDYNALKDKYNMEVKHGNEIKYQQVLQDKATLQIKFDKMGAELDSYKLRLIENEIKAKRETLERMEISNARRIKTKYKRMKFIGEPKIFQEILGLMNNMEGYPLKSKERLASLEEFCIFGNATEENLQKLRSMNGARHASKSLASTDASIVVRALCLGAMLTKGNEGSCQEFLQFGSINYIIEYLNSSNENFRVEALEVLENISEFPLSLPFFAKHNLLTRVQVLLEEGLQMKSDAGYEQAVSAVRILRSYAKNSSRVVDEFHSFGVLQTLSKAFFSQEKQVRKISMEILGSLSLSDESAIELASLGMISLALKLMNQQEYAVQFHASCLFKNITSRVNVLRGIIQNEDFESLIEAVHKASTREVRYMYLQSIQNLSVIEEVAPELVRYGLIQMISQLYAEDTDLEVVRICAKIIDNLCKNEVLIAAVFEGVDLTHLIARMYVNKDLETARLSFHICKLFSKISRFHTEVLTRKNDIAPAIFQCLKDKDIAIQHKKESLQLIPFLLNDSDSIQLFTKNRIEDYMIDFLTNHRYQDGILSQSFKILILLHLSSTILSVGNVGHLFVEKGGMKMMVQIMEERMAEERINWKVVERLVQGLFVLCFREDNVYTLKRDNVIKKLVDTLIRSLEFRQVDLVIQIIKVLTYFSNDEVGWSQIICRDVIKACMMALQTKSKLEKKFILALLCDICQSPITIKIIKEIPWNDGIGKLLNMAFTEEPAPVSFIVSSFNRDIVIRNQITTMLPRENITDILTAKGDIREWLDSEIPAHQKRLGDDIGVLSERQNVDPNKISANANKSATEDTINKAIADSIKNRMFESTKRLQAAEKPPSEMTQRSGITVGKPFQTQDMSKVQPPQRDLLPPSNIPNVKGPVGLTSHNLDMLEKPKPGIEAAGNTRQNFLNSFLNQMESNADRPNLPMGGGGAMRGKAGGLNALDQNLEVAPFDSISNPNRSVRDGANPASRIPGAKQSVNPMVGGQMRPEIDSFYNDRNQVKQQQAK
;
A
#
# COMPACT_ATOMS: atom_id res chain seq x y z
N MET A 1 37.49 18.69 -36.18
CA MET A 1 38.54 18.24 -37.13
C MET A 1 38.18 16.86 -37.70
N LYS A 2 37.91 15.83 -36.87
CA LYS A 2 37.40 14.52 -37.35
C LYS A 2 36.07 14.62 -38.13
N GLU A 3 35.12 15.43 -37.64
CA GLU A 3 33.85 15.73 -38.36
C GLU A 3 34.04 16.47 -39.69
N LEU A 4 35.09 17.29 -39.81
CA LEU A 4 35.39 18.00 -41.07
C LEU A 4 35.96 17.05 -42.12
N ILE A 5 36.70 16.02 -41.69
CA ILE A 5 37.21 14.97 -42.57
C ILE A 5 36.05 14.08 -43.04
N GLU A 6 35.10 13.73 -42.17
CA GLU A 6 33.89 12.97 -42.57
C GLU A 6 32.99 13.74 -43.55
N ILE A 7 32.87 15.07 -43.39
CA ILE A 7 32.10 15.90 -44.34
C ILE A 7 32.81 15.97 -45.70
N GLN A 8 34.15 16.04 -45.71
CA GLN A 8 34.93 16.08 -46.95
C GLN A 8 34.88 14.73 -47.70
N GLU A 9 34.91 13.60 -46.99
CA GLU A 9 34.70 12.26 -47.58
C GLU A 9 33.30 12.10 -48.18
N LEU A 10 32.26 12.64 -47.52
CA LEU A 10 30.89 12.62 -48.05
C LEU A 10 30.73 13.48 -49.32
N MET A 11 31.41 14.63 -49.39
CA MET A 11 31.42 15.47 -50.60
C MET A 11 32.16 14.81 -51.77
N GLU A 12 33.22 14.04 -51.50
CA GLU A 12 33.91 13.26 -52.54
C GLU A 12 33.08 12.05 -53.03
N GLU A 13 32.23 11.47 -52.18
CA GLU A 13 31.25 10.45 -52.59
C GLU A 13 30.10 11.03 -53.44
N GLU A 14 29.65 12.25 -53.13
CA GLU A 14 28.62 12.96 -53.89
C GLU A 14 29.12 13.29 -55.31
N GLN A 15 30.37 13.74 -55.46
CA GLN A 15 31.01 13.94 -56.78
C GLN A 15 31.16 12.65 -57.59
N LYS A 16 31.39 11.50 -56.92
CA LYS A 16 31.42 10.20 -57.61
C LYS A 16 30.02 9.79 -58.08
N SER A 17 28.96 10.19 -57.38
CA SER A 17 27.58 9.85 -57.78
C SER A 17 27.08 10.63 -59.00
N GLU A 18 27.59 11.85 -59.26
CA GLU A 18 27.31 12.61 -60.50
C GLU A 18 27.93 11.95 -61.73
N ILE A 19 29.14 11.38 -61.61
CA ILE A 19 29.80 10.63 -62.69
C ILE A 19 28.97 9.39 -63.09
N TYR A 20 28.34 8.72 -62.12
CA TYR A 20 27.46 7.56 -62.39
C TYR A 20 26.18 7.92 -63.15
N LEU A 21 25.68 9.16 -63.03
CA LEU A 21 24.47 9.62 -63.72
C LEU A 21 24.74 9.94 -65.20
N GLU A 22 25.90 10.48 -65.54
CA GLU A 22 26.32 10.70 -66.93
C GLU A 22 26.58 9.38 -67.67
N ASP A 23 27.20 8.39 -67.00
CA ASP A 23 27.42 7.05 -67.55
C ASP A 23 26.09 6.29 -67.77
N LEU A 24 25.13 6.43 -66.86
CA LEU A 24 23.77 5.87 -67.03
C LEU A 24 23.04 6.48 -68.22
N GLN A 25 23.22 7.77 -68.47
CA GLN A 25 22.62 8.46 -69.63
C GLN A 25 23.20 7.96 -70.95
N HIS A 26 24.52 7.75 -71.02
CA HIS A 26 25.19 7.14 -72.17
C HIS A 26 24.71 5.71 -72.44
N ILE A 27 24.56 4.88 -71.40
CA ILE A 27 24.03 3.50 -71.52
C ILE A 27 22.58 3.48 -72.03
N VAL A 28 21.76 4.46 -71.64
CA VAL A 28 20.37 4.59 -72.09
C VAL A 28 20.30 5.01 -73.56
N ASP A 29 21.20 5.88 -74.01
CA ASP A 29 21.23 6.33 -75.40
C ASP A 29 21.83 5.27 -76.35
N ASP A 30 22.79 4.46 -75.89
CA ASP A 30 23.27 3.26 -76.58
C ASP A 30 22.19 2.16 -76.66
N ALA A 31 21.39 1.97 -75.59
CA ALA A 31 20.27 1.04 -75.61
C ALA A 31 19.16 1.44 -76.61
N LYS A 32 18.92 2.75 -76.80
CA LYS A 32 17.96 3.28 -77.80
C LYS A 32 18.41 3.02 -79.23
N THR A 33 19.70 3.10 -79.52
CA THR A 33 20.24 2.83 -80.87
C THR A 33 20.27 1.33 -81.17
N MET A 34 20.54 0.48 -80.18
CA MET A 34 20.49 -0.98 -80.30
C MET A 34 19.08 -1.56 -80.48
N MET A 35 18.05 -0.91 -79.92
CA MET A 35 16.64 -1.34 -80.06
C MET A 35 16.09 -1.28 -81.50
N ALA A 36 16.82 -0.67 -82.45
CA ALA A 36 16.45 -0.63 -83.86
C ALA A 36 16.88 -1.89 -84.67
N ASP A 37 17.76 -2.75 -84.13
CA ASP A 37 18.27 -3.95 -84.80
C ASP A 37 17.79 -5.25 -84.12
N PRO A 38 16.93 -6.06 -84.78
CA PRO A 38 16.39 -7.30 -84.21
C PRO A 38 17.44 -8.36 -83.85
N SER A 39 18.66 -8.28 -84.40
CA SER A 39 19.74 -9.22 -84.11
C SER A 39 20.38 -9.04 -82.73
N GLN A 40 20.14 -7.89 -82.07
CA GLN A 40 20.77 -7.54 -80.79
C GLN A 40 19.89 -7.75 -79.56
N HIS A 41 18.71 -8.37 -79.71
CA HIS A 41 17.73 -8.54 -78.64
C HIS A 41 18.29 -9.24 -77.39
N LYS A 42 19.21 -10.21 -77.57
CA LYS A 42 19.86 -10.91 -76.46
C LYS A 42 20.78 -9.99 -75.63
N LEU A 43 21.49 -9.08 -76.31
CA LEU A 43 22.38 -8.11 -75.67
C LEU A 43 21.57 -7.07 -74.86
N ILE A 44 20.41 -6.67 -75.38
CA ILE A 44 19.48 -5.74 -74.73
C ILE A 44 18.90 -6.33 -73.44
N ILE A 45 18.60 -7.63 -73.41
CA ILE A 45 18.12 -8.31 -72.19
C ILE A 45 19.24 -8.34 -71.13
N GLU A 46 20.48 -8.61 -71.54
CA GLU A 46 21.64 -8.63 -70.64
C GLU A 46 21.96 -7.24 -70.07
N MET A 47 21.91 -6.19 -70.91
CA MET A 47 22.04 -4.80 -70.44
C MET A 47 20.92 -4.39 -69.49
N ASN A 48 19.67 -4.78 -69.75
CA ASN A 48 18.56 -4.49 -68.84
C ASN A 48 18.69 -5.18 -67.48
N LEU A 49 19.21 -6.41 -67.46
CA LEU A 49 19.50 -7.12 -66.21
C LEU A 49 20.60 -6.42 -65.42
N LYS A 50 21.69 -6.02 -66.10
CA LYS A 50 22.78 -5.26 -65.48
C LYS A 50 22.32 -3.91 -64.95
N LEU A 51 21.52 -3.17 -65.73
CA LEU A 51 20.93 -1.90 -65.30
C LEU A 51 20.06 -2.06 -64.05
N ARG A 52 19.25 -3.12 -63.97
CA ARG A 52 18.45 -3.41 -62.77
C ARG A 52 19.33 -3.73 -61.56
N GLU A 53 20.41 -4.47 -61.74
CA GLU A 53 21.36 -4.79 -60.67
C GLU A 53 22.05 -3.52 -60.15
N ASP A 54 22.52 -2.66 -61.06
CA ASP A 54 23.19 -1.40 -60.71
C ASP A 54 22.21 -0.41 -60.05
N LEU A 55 20.96 -0.33 -60.54
CA LEU A 55 19.90 0.47 -59.91
C LEU A 55 19.59 -0.03 -58.49
N THR A 56 19.58 -1.35 -58.29
CA THR A 56 19.35 -1.95 -56.96
C THR A 56 20.47 -1.59 -55.99
N LYS A 57 21.75 -1.68 -56.42
CA LYS A 57 22.91 -1.26 -55.62
C LYS A 57 22.90 0.23 -55.29
N ALA A 58 22.46 1.07 -56.23
CA ALA A 58 22.29 2.50 -55.99
C ALA A 58 21.19 2.77 -54.94
N PHE A 59 20.06 2.06 -55.00
CA PHE A 59 19.00 2.16 -53.98
C PHE A 59 19.46 1.68 -52.60
N GLU A 60 20.20 0.58 -52.51
CA GLU A 60 20.78 0.10 -51.25
C GLU A 60 21.75 1.13 -50.63
N SER A 61 22.60 1.74 -51.46
CA SER A 61 23.53 2.79 -51.04
C SER A 61 22.78 4.04 -50.55
N TYR A 62 21.70 4.43 -51.23
CA TYR A 62 20.84 5.55 -50.81
C TYR A 62 20.14 5.28 -49.48
N ILE A 63 19.63 4.06 -49.25
CA ILE A 63 19.02 3.66 -47.98
C ILE A 63 20.04 3.69 -46.83
N MET A 64 21.28 3.24 -47.08
CA MET A 64 22.37 3.34 -46.09
C MET A 64 22.68 4.79 -45.74
N LEU A 65 22.72 5.68 -46.73
CA LEU A 65 22.94 7.11 -46.52
C LEU A 65 21.83 7.74 -45.67
N LEU A 66 20.55 7.46 -46.00
CA LEU A 66 19.40 7.92 -45.21
C LEU A 66 19.47 7.43 -43.75
N THR A 67 19.83 6.15 -43.55
CA THR A 67 19.98 5.58 -42.20
C THR A 67 21.09 6.26 -41.40
N LYS A 68 22.20 6.63 -42.07
CA LYS A 68 23.32 7.37 -41.46
C LYS A 68 22.90 8.81 -41.12
N CYS A 69 22.15 9.49 -42.00
CA CYS A 69 21.60 10.83 -41.74
C CYS A 69 20.63 10.82 -40.54
N ASP A 70 19.72 9.85 -40.46
CA ASP A 70 18.81 9.69 -39.32
C ASP A 70 19.56 9.42 -38.00
N LYS A 71 20.66 8.67 -38.05
CA LYS A 71 21.53 8.46 -36.89
C LYS A 71 22.19 9.77 -36.46
N LEU A 72 22.81 10.51 -37.39
CA LEU A 72 23.44 11.81 -37.09
C LEU A 72 22.44 12.84 -36.56
N GLN A 73 21.20 12.83 -37.05
CA GLN A 73 20.15 13.71 -36.54
C GLN A 73 19.73 13.36 -35.11
N ARG A 74 19.64 12.06 -34.78
CA ARG A 74 19.41 11.60 -33.40
C ARG A 74 20.57 11.98 -32.48
N ASP A 75 21.82 11.76 -32.91
CA ASP A 75 23.01 12.10 -32.14
C ASP A 75 23.11 13.63 -31.90
N LYS A 76 22.74 14.44 -32.89
CA LYS A 76 22.65 15.92 -32.75
C LYS A 76 21.60 16.35 -31.74
N ILE A 77 20.43 15.70 -31.72
CA ILE A 77 19.38 15.97 -30.73
C ILE A 77 19.88 15.57 -29.34
N GLN A 78 20.53 14.41 -29.20
CA GLN A 78 21.09 13.93 -27.95
C GLN A 78 22.17 14.88 -27.40
N MET A 79 23.12 15.33 -28.24
CA MET A 79 24.11 16.33 -27.81
C MET A 79 23.47 17.63 -27.32
N LYS A 80 22.43 18.13 -28.01
CA LYS A 80 21.73 19.35 -27.57
C LYS A 80 21.05 19.15 -26.21
N TYR A 81 20.46 17.98 -25.99
CA TYR A 81 19.88 17.62 -24.70
C TYR A 81 20.95 17.56 -23.60
N ASP A 82 22.09 16.92 -23.86
CA ASP A 82 23.19 16.81 -22.91
C ASP A 82 23.80 18.18 -22.57
N GLN A 83 23.97 19.07 -23.57
CA GLN A 83 24.40 20.45 -23.34
C GLN A 83 23.40 21.28 -22.52
N ALA A 84 22.10 21.08 -22.74
CA ALA A 84 21.06 21.74 -21.95
C ALA A 84 21.06 21.25 -20.49
N LYS A 85 21.20 19.94 -20.31
CA LYS A 85 21.34 19.30 -18.99
C LYS A 85 22.58 19.79 -18.25
N GLU A 86 23.73 19.86 -18.91
CA GLU A 86 24.98 20.36 -18.29
C GLU A 86 24.85 21.83 -17.89
N LYS A 87 24.18 22.67 -18.70
CA LYS A 87 23.87 24.06 -18.34
C LYS A 87 22.95 24.16 -17.12
N GLU A 88 21.93 23.31 -17.05
CA GLU A 88 21.01 23.26 -15.90
C GLU A 88 21.74 22.81 -14.63
N GLU A 89 22.60 21.80 -14.72
CA GLU A 89 23.46 21.34 -13.61
C GLU A 89 24.45 22.43 -13.16
N MET A 90 25.07 23.16 -14.09
CA MET A 90 25.93 24.30 -13.75
C MET A 90 25.15 25.42 -13.08
N HIS A 91 23.93 25.72 -13.56
CA HIS A 91 23.08 26.73 -12.96
C HIS A 91 22.62 26.34 -11.56
N ALA A 92 22.26 25.07 -11.33
CA ALA A 92 21.93 24.53 -10.02
C ALA A 92 23.13 24.59 -9.05
N LYS A 93 24.33 24.25 -9.52
CA LYS A 93 25.58 24.39 -8.73
C LYS A 93 25.84 25.86 -8.37
N MET A 94 25.64 26.79 -9.31
CA MET A 94 25.82 28.23 -9.07
C MET A 94 24.81 28.75 -8.03
N ASN A 95 23.53 28.37 -8.15
CA ASN A 95 22.49 28.72 -7.17
C ASN A 95 22.81 28.15 -5.77
N THR A 96 23.36 26.94 -5.69
CA THR A 96 23.79 26.33 -4.42
C THR A 96 24.95 27.09 -3.79
N ILE A 97 25.93 27.52 -4.60
CA ILE A 97 27.06 28.35 -4.14
C ILE A 97 26.56 29.72 -3.65
N GLU A 98 25.64 30.36 -4.37
CA GLU A 98 25.06 31.65 -3.98
C GLU A 98 24.27 31.55 -2.68
N GLN A 99 23.47 30.49 -2.49
CA GLN A 99 22.78 30.22 -1.23
C GLN A 99 23.77 29.99 -0.08
N ARG A 100 24.87 29.28 -0.33
CA ARG A 100 25.93 29.06 0.67
C ARG A 100 26.64 30.37 1.04
N MET A 101 26.93 31.24 0.06
CA MET A 101 27.48 32.58 0.30
C MET A 101 26.53 33.42 1.15
N LYS A 102 25.24 33.49 0.80
CA LYS A 102 24.22 34.21 1.59
C LYS A 102 24.11 33.67 3.03
N THR A 103 24.24 32.36 3.22
CA THR A 103 24.23 31.75 4.56
C THR A 103 25.48 32.11 5.36
N LEU A 104 26.65 32.12 4.73
CA LEU A 104 27.90 32.55 5.35
C LEU A 104 27.90 34.04 5.71
N GLU A 105 27.34 34.90 4.86
CA GLU A 105 27.17 36.33 5.14
C GLU A 105 26.25 36.57 6.34
N ARG A 106 25.11 35.85 6.42
CA ARG A 106 24.22 35.92 7.59
C ARG A 106 24.91 35.46 8.87
N ALA A 107 25.68 34.36 8.81
CA ALA A 107 26.44 33.87 9.95
C ALA A 107 27.54 34.85 10.40
N LEU A 108 28.19 35.54 9.45
CA LEU A 108 29.14 36.62 9.75
C LEU A 108 28.46 37.80 10.44
N GLN A 109 27.32 38.27 9.91
CA GLN A 109 26.54 39.36 10.52
C GLN A 109 26.03 39.00 11.94
N GLU A 110 25.59 37.76 12.15
CA GLU A 110 25.16 37.29 13.47
C GLU A 110 26.34 37.21 14.45
N ARG A 111 27.52 36.80 13.97
CA ARG A 111 28.76 36.84 14.76
C ARG A 111 29.17 38.27 15.13
N GLU A 112 29.02 39.23 14.22
CA GLU A 112 29.26 40.65 14.51
C GLU A 112 28.27 41.20 15.54
N ARG A 113 26.97 40.87 15.42
CA ARG A 113 25.94 41.26 16.40
C ARG A 113 26.19 40.68 17.78
N THR A 114 26.56 39.40 17.86
CA THR A 114 26.90 38.75 19.13
C THR A 114 28.17 39.34 19.73
N ASN A 115 29.22 39.60 18.93
CA ASN A 115 30.42 40.30 19.40
C ASN A 115 30.09 41.70 19.93
N LYS A 116 29.23 42.46 19.24
CA LYS A 116 28.79 43.80 19.68
C LYS A 116 28.00 43.72 20.98
N SER A 117 27.07 42.79 21.11
CA SER A 117 26.31 42.57 22.35
C SER A 117 27.21 42.17 23.52
N ILE A 118 28.22 41.34 23.26
CA ILE A 118 29.24 40.98 24.26
C ILE A 118 30.02 42.23 24.68
N GLN A 119 30.45 43.06 23.73
CA GLN A 119 31.15 44.31 24.00
C GLN A 119 30.30 45.28 24.83
N GLU A 120 29.04 45.50 24.46
CA GLU A 120 28.08 46.34 25.22
C GLU A 120 27.88 45.80 26.65
N THR A 121 27.86 44.47 26.82
CA THR A 121 27.75 43.84 28.15
C THR A 121 29.00 44.08 28.99
N TYR A 122 30.20 44.03 28.38
CA TYR A 122 31.45 44.35 29.09
C TYR A 122 31.55 45.83 29.45
N GLU A 123 31.17 46.73 28.54
CA GLU A 123 31.12 48.18 28.79
C GLU A 123 30.16 48.52 29.93
N ALA A 124 28.94 47.95 29.92
CA ALA A 124 27.98 48.14 31.01
C ALA A 124 28.50 47.62 32.37
N ARG A 125 29.24 46.51 32.40
CA ARG A 125 29.89 46.01 33.62
C ARG A 125 31.00 46.93 34.11
N ILE A 126 31.81 47.46 33.19
CA ILE A 126 32.88 48.42 33.51
C ILE A 126 32.28 49.69 34.11
N ASP A 127 31.21 50.22 33.52
CA ASP A 127 30.58 51.45 34.01
C ASP A 127 29.89 51.26 35.36
N LYS A 128 29.25 50.10 35.58
CA LYS A 128 28.74 49.73 36.91
C LYS A 128 29.88 49.67 37.94
N MET A 129 31.00 49.04 37.61
CA MET A 129 32.15 48.95 38.50
C MET A 129 32.75 50.34 38.83
N LYS A 130 32.79 51.26 37.85
CA LYS A 130 33.20 52.66 38.09
C LYS A 130 32.23 53.37 39.03
N MET A 131 30.92 53.16 38.87
CA MET A 131 29.90 53.77 39.72
C MET A 131 30.02 53.26 41.17
N ASP A 132 30.17 51.94 41.35
CA ASP A 132 30.35 51.32 42.67
C ASP A 132 31.63 51.83 43.36
N LEU A 133 32.75 51.93 42.63
CA LEU A 133 34.00 52.52 43.15
C LEU A 133 33.85 53.99 43.55
N ASN A 134 33.06 54.77 42.82
CA ASN A 134 32.81 56.17 43.14
C ASN A 134 31.91 56.34 44.37
N ASN A 135 30.92 55.46 44.55
CA ASN A 135 30.08 55.40 45.75
C ASN A 135 30.93 55.03 46.97
N GLU A 136 31.78 54.00 46.87
CA GLU A 136 32.69 53.60 47.96
C GLU A 136 33.66 54.74 48.32
N ARG A 137 34.19 55.45 47.31
CA ARG A 137 35.04 56.62 47.51
C ARG A 137 34.31 57.72 48.28
N THR A 138 33.07 58.04 47.90
CA THR A 138 32.29 59.09 48.55
C THR A 138 31.91 58.73 49.99
N GLU A 139 31.55 57.47 50.25
CA GLU A 139 31.29 56.98 51.61
C GLU A 139 32.52 57.05 52.51
N LYS A 140 33.69 56.64 52.00
CA LYS A 140 34.97 56.77 52.73
C LYS A 140 35.32 58.23 53.03
N PHE A 141 35.09 59.12 52.06
CA PHE A 141 35.29 60.56 52.28
C PHE A 141 34.35 61.11 53.36
N GLN A 142 33.10 60.66 53.40
CA GLN A 142 32.15 61.09 54.43
C GLN A 142 32.56 60.59 55.82
N LEU A 143 32.96 59.34 55.94
CA LEU A 143 33.43 58.79 57.22
C LEU A 143 34.71 59.45 57.71
N LEU A 144 35.61 59.84 56.81
CA LEU A 144 36.78 60.63 57.16
C LEU A 144 36.39 62.01 57.71
N LYS A 145 35.38 62.67 57.12
CA LYS A 145 34.83 63.93 57.67
C LYS A 145 34.21 63.72 59.05
N ASP A 146 33.40 62.70 59.22
CA ASP A 146 32.74 62.39 60.49
C ASP A 146 33.78 62.06 61.59
N TYR A 147 34.84 61.33 61.24
CA TYR A 147 35.96 61.03 62.13
C TYR A 147 36.71 62.30 62.56
N ASN A 148 37.00 63.21 61.61
CA ASN A 148 37.66 64.48 61.93
C ASN A 148 36.77 65.36 62.82
N ALA A 149 35.47 65.46 62.53
CA ALA A 149 34.53 66.19 63.38
C ALA A 149 34.45 65.60 64.80
N LEU A 150 34.46 64.27 64.91
CA LEU A 150 34.48 63.61 66.21
C LEU A 150 35.80 63.84 66.96
N LYS A 151 36.94 63.82 66.26
CA LYS A 151 38.25 64.14 66.83
C LYS A 151 38.29 65.56 67.39
N ASP A 152 37.70 66.52 66.69
CA ASP A 152 37.60 67.91 67.15
C ASP A 152 36.69 68.03 68.38
N LYS A 153 35.53 67.35 68.37
CA LYS A 153 34.60 67.27 69.51
C LYS A 153 35.26 66.63 70.74
N TYR A 154 36.04 65.57 70.54
CA TYR A 154 36.84 64.92 71.59
C TYR A 154 37.86 65.89 72.20
N ASN A 155 38.62 66.60 71.36
CA ASN A 155 39.61 67.56 71.82
C ASN A 155 38.99 68.74 72.58
N MET A 156 37.77 69.16 72.23
CA MET A 156 37.04 70.18 72.96
C MET A 156 36.54 69.69 74.31
N GLU A 157 35.88 68.53 74.37
CA GLU A 157 35.26 68.03 75.61
C GLU A 157 36.31 67.55 76.64
N VAL A 158 37.45 67.01 76.20
CA VAL A 158 38.59 66.69 77.09
C VAL A 158 39.13 67.94 77.79
N LYS A 159 39.07 69.11 77.15
CA LYS A 159 39.50 70.38 77.76
C LYS A 159 38.49 70.93 78.78
N HIS A 160 37.21 70.56 78.70
CA HIS A 160 36.14 71.13 79.52
C HIS A 160 35.72 70.24 80.70
N GLY A 161 36.28 69.03 80.84
CA GLY A 161 36.09 68.16 82.00
C GLY A 161 34.65 67.66 82.23
N ASN A 162 33.77 67.74 81.22
CA ASN A 162 32.37 67.35 81.35
C ASN A 162 32.17 65.86 81.04
N GLU A 163 32.15 65.04 82.09
CA GLU A 163 32.20 63.58 82.03
C GLU A 163 31.05 62.96 81.21
N ILE A 164 29.85 63.54 81.26
CA ILE A 164 28.67 63.06 80.50
C ILE A 164 28.89 63.22 79.00
N LYS A 165 29.40 64.38 78.58
CA LYS A 165 29.68 64.64 77.16
C LYS A 165 30.87 63.83 76.65
N TYR A 166 31.85 63.58 77.51
CA TYR A 166 32.96 62.69 77.20
C TYR A 166 32.51 61.25 76.94
N GLN A 167 31.59 60.71 77.75
CA GLN A 167 31.00 59.39 77.50
C GLN A 167 30.24 59.34 76.16
N GLN A 168 29.54 60.40 75.78
CA GLN A 168 28.85 60.47 74.50
C GLN A 168 29.82 60.50 73.32
N VAL A 169 30.96 61.19 73.44
CA VAL A 169 32.03 61.14 72.44
C VAL A 169 32.66 59.75 72.34
N LEU A 170 32.79 59.00 73.44
CA LEU A 170 33.25 57.61 73.40
C LEU A 170 32.25 56.67 72.71
N GLN A 171 30.94 56.88 72.90
CA GLN A 171 29.90 56.15 72.16
C GLN A 171 29.91 56.48 70.67
N ASP A 172 30.06 57.76 70.30
CA ASP A 172 30.22 58.20 68.92
C ASP A 172 31.48 57.57 68.28
N LYS A 173 32.58 57.46 69.03
CA LYS A 173 33.83 56.81 68.59
C LYS A 173 33.65 55.31 68.35
N ALA A 174 32.99 54.62 69.27
CA ALA A 174 32.69 53.20 69.11
C ALA A 174 31.79 52.96 67.89
N THR A 175 30.82 53.84 67.66
CA THR A 175 29.93 53.78 66.49
C THR A 175 30.70 53.97 65.17
N LEU A 176 31.63 54.93 65.11
CA LEU A 176 32.48 55.12 63.94
C LEU A 176 33.44 53.94 63.72
N GLN A 177 33.99 53.35 64.78
CA GLN A 177 34.84 52.16 64.68
C GLN A 177 34.07 50.98 64.08
N ILE A 178 32.85 50.72 64.54
CA ILE A 178 31.98 49.67 63.99
C ILE A 178 31.70 49.92 62.50
N LYS A 179 31.46 51.17 62.08
CA LYS A 179 31.28 51.51 60.66
C LYS A 179 32.55 51.27 59.85
N PHE A 180 33.72 51.58 60.42
CA PHE A 180 35.01 51.36 59.77
C PHE A 180 35.30 49.86 59.58
N ASP A 181 35.08 49.05 60.61
CA ASP A 181 35.25 47.60 60.57
C ASP A 181 34.28 46.95 59.59
N LYS A 182 33.02 47.44 59.55
CA LYS A 182 32.01 46.99 58.57
C LYS A 182 32.45 47.28 57.13
N MET A 183 32.94 48.49 56.84
CA MET A 183 33.48 48.81 55.52
C MET A 183 34.71 47.96 55.17
N GLY A 184 35.58 47.68 56.14
CA GLY A 184 36.73 46.79 55.95
C GLY A 184 36.28 45.40 55.49
N ALA A 185 35.29 44.83 56.17
CA ALA A 185 34.71 43.54 55.82
C ALA A 185 34.00 43.54 54.44
N GLU A 186 33.28 44.61 54.10
CA GLU A 186 32.63 44.76 52.80
C GLU A 186 33.66 44.86 51.66
N LEU A 187 34.76 45.58 51.86
CA LEU A 187 35.86 45.68 50.91
C LEU A 187 36.55 44.33 50.70
N ASP A 188 36.83 43.58 51.76
CA ASP A 188 37.45 42.26 51.63
C ASP A 188 36.50 41.24 50.97
N SER A 189 35.19 41.31 51.25
CA SER A 189 34.16 40.57 50.51
C SER A 189 34.13 40.94 49.02
N TYR A 190 34.36 42.21 48.67
CA TYR A 190 34.41 42.66 47.28
C TYR A 190 35.66 42.14 46.55
N LYS A 191 36.83 42.18 47.22
CA LYS A 191 38.08 41.59 46.69
C LYS A 191 37.94 40.09 46.42
N LEU A 192 37.33 39.35 47.36
CA LEU A 192 37.07 37.91 47.19
C LEU A 192 36.18 37.63 45.98
N ARG A 193 35.06 38.37 45.83
CA ARG A 193 34.18 38.24 44.65
C ARG A 193 34.89 38.58 43.34
N LEU A 194 35.81 39.56 43.34
CA LEU A 194 36.64 39.88 42.18
C LEU A 194 37.56 38.72 41.80
N ILE A 195 38.25 38.13 42.79
CA ILE A 195 39.12 36.97 42.60
C ILE A 195 38.33 35.76 42.09
N GLU A 196 37.18 35.45 42.68
CA GLU A 196 36.30 34.35 42.22
C GLU A 196 35.84 34.55 40.77
N ASN A 197 35.44 35.78 40.41
CA ASN A 197 35.04 36.10 39.05
C ASN A 197 36.21 36.00 38.06
N GLU A 198 37.42 36.39 38.45
CA GLU A 198 38.62 36.26 37.62
C GLU A 198 38.99 34.78 37.43
N ILE A 199 38.93 33.96 38.48
CA ILE A 199 39.15 32.51 38.41
C ILE A 199 38.11 31.87 37.50
N LYS A 200 36.83 32.21 37.66
CA LYS A 200 35.73 31.70 36.83
C LYS A 200 35.92 32.09 35.37
N ALA A 201 36.27 33.35 35.09
CA ALA A 201 36.56 33.82 33.74
C ALA A 201 37.77 33.09 33.14
N LYS A 202 38.88 32.93 33.88
CA LYS A 202 40.04 32.17 33.43
C LYS A 202 39.71 30.71 33.14
N ARG A 203 38.92 30.04 33.99
CA ARG A 203 38.45 28.67 33.76
C ARG A 203 37.61 28.57 32.48
N GLU A 204 36.64 29.46 32.30
CA GLU A 204 35.80 29.50 31.09
C GLU A 204 36.63 29.79 29.83
N THR A 205 37.64 30.67 29.93
CA THR A 205 38.55 30.97 28.83
C THR A 205 39.43 29.76 28.49
N LEU A 206 39.95 29.06 29.51
CA LEU A 206 40.74 27.84 29.34
C LEU A 206 39.90 26.74 28.70
N GLU A 207 38.68 26.51 29.16
CA GLU A 207 37.74 25.54 28.60
C GLU A 207 37.38 25.88 27.15
N ARG A 208 37.11 27.15 26.83
CA ARG A 208 36.91 27.59 25.44
C ARG A 208 38.16 27.38 24.58
N MET A 209 39.36 27.58 25.15
CA MET A 209 40.63 27.37 24.46
C MET A 209 40.92 25.88 24.25
N GLU A 210 40.58 25.02 25.20
CA GLU A 210 40.66 23.56 25.10
C GLU A 210 39.65 23.02 24.09
N ILE A 211 38.41 23.52 24.08
CA ILE A 211 37.40 23.20 23.06
C ILE A 211 37.88 23.69 21.68
N SER A 212 38.45 24.89 21.60
CA SER A 212 39.01 25.44 20.36
C SER A 212 40.22 24.65 19.87
N ASN A 213 41.12 24.22 20.77
CA ASN A 213 42.26 23.37 20.47
C ASN A 213 41.81 21.97 20.08
N ALA A 214 40.84 21.37 20.78
CA ALA A 214 40.24 20.09 20.41
C ALA A 214 39.58 20.18 19.03
N ARG A 215 38.86 21.27 18.73
CA ARG A 215 38.32 21.55 17.39
C ARG A 215 39.41 21.75 16.35
N ARG A 216 40.51 22.46 16.66
CA ARG A 216 41.68 22.65 15.78
C ARG A 216 42.42 21.36 15.53
N ILE A 217 42.60 20.52 16.54
CA ILE A 217 43.20 19.20 16.46
C ILE A 217 42.30 18.30 15.62
N LYS A 218 40.99 18.26 15.90
CA LYS A 218 40.00 17.52 15.12
C LYS A 218 39.94 18.00 13.67
N THR A 219 39.96 19.31 13.40
CA THR A 219 40.07 19.83 12.02
C THR A 219 41.45 19.62 11.42
N LYS A 220 42.53 19.55 12.18
CA LYS A 220 43.86 19.20 11.66
C LYS A 220 43.94 17.72 11.29
N TYR A 221 43.32 16.83 12.05
CA TYR A 221 43.21 15.40 11.73
C TYR A 221 42.19 15.12 10.60
N LYS A 222 41.05 15.84 10.55
CA LYS A 222 40.06 15.74 9.45
C LYS A 222 40.50 16.49 8.16
N ARG A 223 41.33 17.54 8.26
CA ARG A 223 41.92 18.28 7.10
C ARG A 223 43.32 17.80 6.74
N MET A 224 43.95 16.93 7.54
CA MET A 224 44.81 15.89 6.98
C MET A 224 43.92 14.88 6.22
N LYS A 225 43.19 15.38 5.19
CA LYS A 225 43.28 14.72 3.88
C LYS A 225 44.77 14.39 3.76
N PHE A 226 45.07 13.12 3.57
CA PHE A 226 46.39 12.57 3.39
C PHE A 226 47.21 13.42 2.38
N ILE A 227 47.74 14.55 2.83
CA ILE A 227 48.50 15.53 2.05
C ILE A 227 49.94 15.10 2.25
N GLY A 228 50.30 14.07 1.52
CA GLY A 228 51.66 13.68 1.18
C GLY A 228 51.62 13.35 -0.30
N GLU A 229 52.70 13.65 -1.03
CA GLU A 229 52.82 13.08 -2.37
C GLU A 229 52.82 11.55 -2.20
N PRO A 230 51.91 10.82 -2.87
CA PRO A 230 51.83 9.38 -2.73
C PRO A 230 53.18 8.78 -3.13
N LYS A 231 53.74 7.96 -2.25
CA LYS A 231 54.96 7.21 -2.57
C LYS A 231 54.79 6.44 -3.87
N ILE A 232 55.91 6.28 -4.59
CA ILE A 232 55.93 5.50 -5.82
C ILE A 232 55.52 4.06 -5.48
N PHE A 233 54.76 3.42 -6.36
CA PHE A 233 54.22 2.07 -6.16
C PHE A 233 55.27 1.03 -5.68
N GLN A 234 56.52 1.15 -6.12
CA GLN A 234 57.61 0.26 -5.68
C GLN A 234 57.94 0.39 -4.19
N GLU A 235 57.84 1.60 -3.63
CA GLU A 235 58.04 1.82 -2.20
C GLU A 235 56.87 1.25 -1.38
N ILE A 236 55.64 1.36 -1.90
CA ILE A 236 54.44 0.75 -1.31
C ILE A 236 54.58 -0.77 -1.25
N LEU A 237 55.05 -1.41 -2.32
CA LEU A 237 55.38 -2.83 -2.35
C LEU A 237 56.41 -3.22 -1.28
N GLY A 238 57.47 -2.43 -1.13
CA GLY A 238 58.47 -2.61 -0.09
C GLY A 238 57.86 -2.56 1.32
N LEU A 239 56.99 -1.59 1.58
CA LEU A 239 56.27 -1.45 2.85
C LEU A 239 55.31 -2.64 3.11
N MET A 240 54.63 -3.16 2.08
CA MET A 240 53.73 -4.31 2.21
C MET A 240 54.49 -5.60 2.52
N ASN A 241 55.61 -5.85 1.85
CA ASN A 241 56.47 -7.01 2.14
C ASN A 241 57.00 -6.96 3.58
N ASN A 242 57.39 -5.77 4.05
CA ASN A 242 57.83 -5.58 5.44
C ASN A 242 56.70 -5.84 6.45
N MET A 243 55.44 -5.61 6.08
CA MET A 243 54.27 -5.89 6.92
C MET A 243 53.98 -7.38 7.14
N GLU A 244 54.51 -8.28 6.31
CA GLU A 244 54.36 -9.72 6.52
C GLU A 244 55.20 -10.24 7.71
N GLY A 245 56.30 -9.55 8.05
CA GLY A 245 57.13 -9.86 9.22
C GLY A 245 56.45 -9.46 10.52
N TYR A 246 55.86 -10.41 11.24
CA TYR A 246 55.39 -10.19 12.62
C TYR A 246 56.56 -10.39 13.60
N PRO A 247 56.83 -9.47 14.55
CA PRO A 247 56.16 -8.20 14.85
C PRO A 247 56.92 -6.97 14.32
N LEU A 248 56.32 -6.19 13.41
CA LEU A 248 56.80 -4.82 13.13
C LEU A 248 56.69 -3.95 14.39
N LYS A 249 57.64 -3.01 14.56
CA LYS A 249 57.51 -1.95 15.58
C LYS A 249 56.24 -1.14 15.29
N SER A 250 55.49 -0.76 16.33
CA SER A 250 54.21 -0.07 16.18
C SER A 250 54.28 1.18 15.28
N LYS A 251 55.38 1.95 15.38
CA LYS A 251 55.61 3.14 14.55
C LYS A 251 55.79 2.85 13.07
N GLU A 252 56.52 1.80 12.70
CA GLU A 252 56.76 1.43 11.30
C GLU A 252 55.46 0.92 10.67
N ARG A 253 54.71 0.08 11.39
CA ARG A 253 53.39 -0.40 10.94
C ARG A 253 52.40 0.75 10.76
N LEU A 254 52.36 1.69 11.70
CA LEU A 254 51.52 2.88 11.59
C LEU A 254 51.88 3.70 10.35
N ALA A 255 53.17 3.98 10.14
CA ALA A 255 53.65 4.72 8.97
C ALA A 255 53.29 3.99 7.65
N SER A 256 53.47 2.67 7.58
CA SER A 256 53.07 1.90 6.40
C SER A 256 51.57 2.01 6.09
N LEU A 257 50.71 1.87 7.11
CA LEU A 257 49.27 2.00 6.93
C LEU A 257 48.86 3.42 6.52
N GLU A 258 49.50 4.45 7.07
CA GLU A 258 49.28 5.84 6.65
C GLU A 258 49.64 6.04 5.18
N GLU A 259 50.79 5.51 4.73
CA GLU A 259 51.19 5.55 3.32
C GLU A 259 50.23 4.79 2.41
N PHE A 260 49.68 3.65 2.86
CA PHE A 260 48.66 2.92 2.09
C PHE A 260 47.38 3.73 1.95
N CYS A 261 46.93 4.40 3.02
CA CYS A 261 45.78 5.30 2.94
C CYS A 261 46.07 6.52 2.05
N ILE A 262 47.28 7.10 2.09
CA ILE A 262 47.69 8.20 1.18
C ILE A 262 47.63 7.70 -0.26
N PHE A 263 48.29 6.57 -0.54
CA PHE A 263 48.40 5.99 -1.88
C PHE A 263 47.03 5.62 -2.46
N GLY A 264 46.19 4.94 -1.69
CA GLY A 264 44.85 4.52 -2.12
C GLY A 264 43.89 5.69 -2.33
N ASN A 265 44.05 6.81 -1.61
CA ASN A 265 43.21 7.99 -1.79
C ASN A 265 43.63 8.85 -3.00
N ALA A 266 44.80 8.61 -3.58
CA ALA A 266 45.31 9.42 -4.67
C ALA A 266 44.55 9.18 -5.99
N THR A 267 44.30 7.92 -6.37
CA THR A 267 43.57 7.53 -7.58
C THR A 267 42.84 6.19 -7.39
N GLU A 268 41.73 5.97 -8.11
CA GLU A 268 41.04 4.67 -8.10
C GLU A 268 41.93 3.53 -8.64
N GLU A 269 42.84 3.84 -9.58
CA GLU A 269 43.83 2.88 -10.08
C GLU A 269 44.78 2.41 -8.96
N ASN A 270 45.25 3.34 -8.11
CA ASN A 270 46.09 3.00 -6.96
C ASN A 270 45.34 2.16 -5.94
N LEU A 271 44.06 2.49 -5.69
CA LEU A 271 43.20 1.68 -4.84
C LEU A 271 43.03 0.26 -5.41
N GLN A 272 42.80 0.14 -6.72
CA GLN A 272 42.70 -1.14 -7.39
C GLN A 272 44.00 -1.96 -7.33
N LYS A 273 45.17 -1.30 -7.40
CA LYS A 273 46.46 -1.95 -7.18
C LYS A 273 46.62 -2.43 -5.74
N LEU A 274 46.18 -1.66 -4.74
CA LEU A 274 46.21 -2.14 -3.34
C LEU A 274 45.30 -3.35 -3.14
N ARG A 275 44.11 -3.36 -3.77
CA ARG A 275 43.20 -4.52 -3.76
C ARG A 275 43.86 -5.77 -4.36
N SER A 276 44.59 -5.64 -5.48
CA SER A 276 45.27 -6.80 -6.10
C SER A 276 46.49 -7.31 -5.33
N MET A 277 47.06 -6.51 -4.44
CA MET A 277 48.28 -6.85 -3.68
C MET A 277 48.01 -7.39 -2.27
N ASN A 278 46.81 -7.92 -2.00
CA ASN A 278 46.40 -8.34 -0.64
C ASN A 278 46.36 -7.18 0.37
N GLY A 279 46.09 -5.94 -0.07
CA GLY A 279 45.91 -4.82 0.86
C GLY A 279 44.85 -5.11 1.92
N ALA A 280 43.80 -5.85 1.55
CA ALA A 280 42.73 -6.27 2.45
C ALA A 280 43.25 -7.19 3.56
N ARG A 281 44.08 -8.18 3.21
CA ARG A 281 44.78 -9.05 4.18
C ARG A 281 45.61 -8.25 5.18
N HIS A 282 46.38 -7.27 4.70
CA HIS A 282 47.24 -6.45 5.56
C HIS A 282 46.46 -5.56 6.51
N ALA A 283 45.38 -4.94 6.03
CA ALA A 283 44.46 -4.19 6.88
C ALA A 283 43.81 -5.11 7.93
N SER A 284 43.26 -6.26 7.54
CA SER A 284 42.65 -7.24 8.45
C SER A 284 43.60 -7.71 9.55
N LYS A 285 44.85 -8.05 9.22
CA LYS A 285 45.86 -8.45 10.22
C LYS A 285 46.22 -7.32 11.18
N SER A 286 46.18 -6.08 10.70
CA SER A 286 46.52 -4.90 11.52
C SER A 286 45.42 -4.54 12.51
N LEU A 287 44.19 -5.03 12.32
CA LEU A 287 43.11 -4.93 13.30
C LEU A 287 43.40 -5.68 14.60
N ALA A 288 44.35 -6.62 14.64
CA ALA A 288 44.76 -7.29 15.87
C ALA A 288 45.71 -6.44 16.76
N SER A 289 46.01 -5.20 16.36
CA SER A 289 46.94 -4.34 17.09
C SER A 289 46.34 -3.79 18.39
N THR A 290 47.15 -3.67 19.43
CA THR A 290 46.79 -2.98 20.67
C THR A 290 46.94 -1.45 20.58
N ASP A 291 47.56 -0.93 19.51
CA ASP A 291 47.72 0.51 19.30
C ASP A 291 46.49 1.07 18.58
N ALA A 292 45.77 1.95 19.27
CA ALA A 292 44.55 2.58 18.77
C ALA A 292 44.76 3.28 17.42
N SER A 293 45.93 3.86 17.18
CA SER A 293 46.23 4.57 15.94
C SER A 293 46.35 3.60 14.77
N ILE A 294 46.97 2.44 14.99
CA ILE A 294 47.11 1.37 13.99
C ILE A 294 45.75 0.81 13.64
N VAL A 295 44.90 0.54 14.65
CA VAL A 295 43.55 0.02 14.45
C VAL A 295 42.71 0.98 13.61
N VAL A 296 42.70 2.27 13.95
CA VAL A 296 41.95 3.28 13.18
C VAL A 296 42.42 3.33 11.73
N ARG A 297 43.73 3.39 11.49
CA ARG A 297 44.26 3.39 10.11
C ARG A 297 43.95 2.09 9.36
N ALA A 298 43.97 0.96 10.04
CA ALA A 298 43.60 -0.33 9.46
C ALA A 298 42.10 -0.37 9.10
N LEU A 299 41.22 0.20 9.92
CA LEU A 299 39.79 0.33 9.61
C LEU A 299 39.58 1.28 8.42
N CYS A 300 40.21 2.46 8.40
CA CYS A 300 40.11 3.39 7.27
C CYS A 300 40.57 2.72 5.95
N LEU A 301 41.71 2.04 5.98
CA LEU A 301 42.22 1.30 4.82
C LEU A 301 41.26 0.18 4.41
N GLY A 302 40.71 -0.56 5.38
CA GLY A 302 39.70 -1.58 5.14
C GLY A 302 38.45 -1.01 4.46
N ALA A 303 37.95 0.14 4.91
CA ALA A 303 36.78 0.80 4.33
C ALA A 303 37.06 1.21 2.87
N MET A 304 38.21 1.82 2.60
CA MET A 304 38.61 2.17 1.23
C MET A 304 38.67 0.95 0.31
N LEU A 305 39.31 -0.14 0.76
CA LEU A 305 39.50 -1.33 -0.06
C LEU A 305 38.20 -2.08 -0.33
N THR A 306 37.30 -2.15 0.66
CA THR A 306 36.02 -2.86 0.56
C THR A 306 34.96 -2.11 -0.26
N LYS A 307 35.02 -0.78 -0.30
CA LYS A 307 34.06 0.05 -1.03
C LYS A 307 33.90 -0.38 -2.49
N GLY A 308 32.70 -0.83 -2.87
CA GLY A 308 32.37 -1.23 -4.23
C GLY A 308 33.13 -2.44 -4.78
N ASN A 309 33.83 -3.22 -3.94
CA ASN A 309 34.60 -4.38 -4.39
C ASN A 309 34.33 -5.63 -3.55
N GLU A 310 33.50 -6.53 -4.09
CA GLU A 310 33.08 -7.77 -3.43
C GLU A 310 34.25 -8.71 -3.10
N GLY A 311 35.22 -8.86 -4.02
CA GLY A 311 36.39 -9.72 -3.81
C GLY A 311 37.27 -9.26 -2.66
N SER A 312 37.47 -7.94 -2.53
CA SER A 312 38.21 -7.36 -1.41
C SER A 312 37.45 -7.51 -0.09
N CYS A 313 36.12 -7.43 -0.10
CA CYS A 313 35.29 -7.74 1.07
C CYS A 313 35.45 -9.20 1.51
N GLN A 314 35.38 -10.14 0.56
CA GLN A 314 35.54 -11.56 0.82
C GLN A 314 36.93 -11.86 1.40
N GLU A 315 37.99 -11.32 0.80
CA GLU A 315 39.36 -11.48 1.29
C GLU A 315 39.50 -10.90 2.70
N PHE A 316 39.01 -9.67 2.92
CA PHE A 316 39.04 -9.01 4.22
C PHE A 316 38.37 -9.87 5.30
N LEU A 317 37.19 -10.44 5.00
CA LEU A 317 36.44 -11.32 5.92
C LEU A 317 37.13 -12.67 6.14
N GLN A 318 37.73 -13.26 5.09
CA GLN A 318 38.44 -14.54 5.16
C GLN A 318 39.61 -14.51 6.15
N PHE A 319 40.25 -13.35 6.32
CA PHE A 319 41.32 -13.13 7.29
C PHE A 319 40.84 -12.80 8.71
N GLY A 320 39.57 -13.07 9.02
CA GLY A 320 39.02 -12.99 10.38
C GLY A 320 38.71 -11.58 10.87
N SER A 321 38.72 -10.58 9.98
CA SER A 321 38.42 -9.17 10.32
C SER A 321 37.09 -8.98 11.04
N ILE A 322 36.07 -9.78 10.71
CA ILE A 322 34.71 -9.61 11.27
C ILE A 322 34.68 -9.67 12.79
N ASN A 323 35.51 -10.51 13.42
CA ASN A 323 35.58 -10.61 14.87
C ASN A 323 36.10 -9.30 15.50
N TYR A 324 37.13 -8.70 14.87
CA TYR A 324 37.66 -7.40 15.31
C TYR A 324 36.68 -6.27 15.04
N ILE A 325 35.98 -6.27 13.89
CA ILE A 325 34.92 -5.29 13.62
C ILE A 325 33.88 -5.35 14.74
N ILE A 326 33.41 -6.54 15.13
CA ILE A 326 32.44 -6.70 16.24
C ILE A 326 33.00 -6.15 17.56
N GLU A 327 34.26 -6.46 17.88
CA GLU A 327 34.93 -5.93 19.06
C GLU A 327 34.96 -4.39 19.05
N TYR A 328 35.32 -3.79 17.91
CA TYR A 328 35.40 -2.34 17.75
C TYR A 328 34.04 -1.64 17.72
N LEU A 329 33.01 -2.30 17.18
CA LEU A 329 31.63 -1.85 17.31
C LEU A 329 31.17 -1.82 18.77
N ASN A 330 31.74 -2.65 19.65
CA ASN A 330 31.47 -2.67 21.10
C ASN A 330 32.40 -1.74 21.92
N SER A 331 33.34 -1.06 21.28
CA SER A 331 34.27 -0.16 21.98
C SER A 331 33.57 1.08 22.52
N SER A 332 34.07 1.60 23.64
CA SER A 332 33.69 2.93 24.15
C SER A 332 34.29 4.08 23.34
N ASN A 333 35.27 3.81 22.47
CA ASN A 333 35.86 4.80 21.60
C ASN A 333 34.98 5.05 20.37
N GLU A 334 34.36 6.23 20.30
CA GLU A 334 33.49 6.63 19.20
C GLU A 334 34.16 6.50 17.82
N ASN A 335 35.46 6.80 17.72
CA ASN A 335 36.18 6.70 16.45
C ASN A 335 36.31 5.25 15.98
N PHE A 336 36.50 4.29 16.90
CA PHE A 336 36.54 2.88 16.54
C PHE A 336 35.19 2.42 15.99
N ARG A 337 34.09 2.87 16.61
CA ARG A 337 32.74 2.51 16.18
C ARG A 337 32.40 3.09 14.81
N VAL A 338 32.69 4.37 14.59
CA VAL A 338 32.41 5.04 13.30
C VAL A 338 33.18 4.37 12.17
N GLU A 339 34.49 4.18 12.33
CA GLU A 339 35.33 3.56 11.30
C GLU A 339 34.98 2.08 11.07
N ALA A 340 34.64 1.34 12.14
CA ALA A 340 34.16 -0.04 12.02
C ALA A 340 32.79 -0.13 11.32
N LEU A 341 31.89 0.82 11.57
CA LEU A 341 30.62 0.93 10.86
C LEU A 341 30.83 1.26 9.39
N GLU A 342 31.78 2.10 9.02
CA GLU A 342 32.07 2.40 7.62
C GLU A 342 32.57 1.17 6.86
N VAL A 343 33.43 0.35 7.47
CA VAL A 343 33.83 -0.96 6.91
C VAL A 343 32.61 -1.87 6.75
N LEU A 344 31.76 -1.97 7.79
CA LEU A 344 30.57 -2.81 7.75
C LEU A 344 29.52 -2.33 6.74
N GLU A 345 29.40 -1.00 6.54
CA GLU A 345 28.57 -0.37 5.52
C GLU A 345 28.97 -0.88 4.13
N ASN A 346 30.26 -0.79 3.78
CA ASN A 346 30.76 -1.29 2.50
C ASN A 346 30.55 -2.81 2.33
N ILE A 347 30.79 -3.59 3.37
CA ILE A 347 30.57 -5.05 3.33
C ILE A 347 29.07 -5.37 3.14
N SER A 348 28.18 -4.62 3.78
CA SER A 348 26.73 -4.85 3.74
C SER A 348 26.10 -4.62 2.37
N GLU A 349 26.78 -3.89 1.46
CA GLU A 349 26.32 -3.68 0.08
C GLU A 349 26.21 -5.01 -0.69
N PHE A 350 26.96 -6.04 -0.28
CA PHE A 350 27.03 -7.33 -0.97
C PHE A 350 26.23 -8.43 -0.25
N PRO A 351 25.61 -9.38 -1.00
CA PRO A 351 24.90 -10.52 -0.43
C PRO A 351 25.76 -11.43 0.47
N LEU A 352 27.08 -11.45 0.25
CA LEU A 352 28.01 -12.22 1.09
C LEU A 352 27.99 -11.82 2.57
N SER A 353 27.43 -10.65 2.90
CA SER A 353 27.33 -10.17 4.28
C SER A 353 26.25 -10.90 5.09
N LEU A 354 25.18 -11.39 4.45
CA LEU A 354 24.00 -11.96 5.14
C LEU A 354 24.35 -13.11 6.10
N PRO A 355 25.21 -14.10 5.75
CA PRO A 355 25.61 -15.15 6.67
C PRO A 355 26.34 -14.62 7.91
N PHE A 356 27.11 -13.54 7.78
CA PHE A 356 27.82 -12.92 8.90
C PHE A 356 26.85 -12.16 9.82
N PHE A 357 25.86 -11.46 9.25
CA PHE A 357 24.81 -10.81 10.03
C PHE A 357 24.04 -11.82 10.89
N ALA A 358 23.63 -12.95 10.29
CA ALA A 358 22.94 -14.01 11.01
C ALA A 358 23.85 -14.68 12.05
N LYS A 359 25.07 -15.06 11.69
CA LYS A 359 26.00 -15.79 12.57
C LYS A 359 26.41 -14.99 13.79
N HIS A 360 26.62 -13.68 13.64
CA HIS A 360 27.17 -12.82 14.69
C HIS A 360 26.13 -11.87 15.30
N ASN A 361 24.85 -12.02 14.94
CA ASN A 361 23.76 -11.14 15.38
C ASN A 361 24.08 -9.64 15.18
N LEU A 362 24.70 -9.30 14.05
CA LEU A 362 25.15 -7.92 13.77
C LEU A 362 23.97 -6.96 13.67
N LEU A 363 22.80 -7.45 13.24
CA LEU A 363 21.61 -6.63 13.09
C LEU A 363 21.19 -5.99 14.43
N THR A 364 21.20 -6.76 15.51
CA THR A 364 20.93 -6.26 16.87
C THR A 364 21.99 -5.22 17.27
N ARG A 365 23.27 -5.43 16.95
CA ARG A 365 24.31 -4.46 17.31
C ARG A 365 24.18 -3.16 16.52
N VAL A 366 23.89 -3.24 15.21
CA VAL A 366 23.68 -2.06 14.36
C VAL A 366 22.46 -1.26 14.83
N GLN A 367 21.38 -1.93 15.24
CA GLN A 367 20.22 -1.29 15.85
C GLN A 367 20.60 -0.51 17.12
N VAL A 368 21.33 -1.13 18.06
CA VAL A 368 21.78 -0.45 19.29
C VAL A 368 22.65 0.77 18.97
N LEU A 369 23.57 0.65 18.02
CA LEU A 369 24.43 1.76 17.61
C LEU A 369 23.65 2.90 16.95
N LEU A 370 22.58 2.59 16.23
CA LEU A 370 21.66 3.61 15.71
C LEU A 370 20.97 4.35 16.86
N GLU A 371 20.47 3.64 17.88
CA GLU A 371 19.84 4.29 19.04
C GLU A 371 20.82 5.16 19.84
N GLU A 372 22.03 4.66 20.08
CA GLU A 372 23.09 5.44 20.73
C GLU A 372 23.45 6.68 19.91
N GLY A 373 23.61 6.53 18.58
CA GLY A 373 23.94 7.63 17.68
C GLY A 373 22.84 8.70 17.62
N LEU A 374 21.56 8.30 17.68
CA LEU A 374 20.42 9.22 17.74
C LEU A 374 20.35 10.03 19.05
N GLN A 375 20.85 9.46 20.16
CA GLN A 375 20.88 10.14 21.46
C GLN A 375 22.08 11.09 21.59
N MET A 376 23.17 10.80 20.88
CA MET A 376 24.39 11.59 20.89
C MET A 376 24.25 12.85 20.04
N LYS A 377 24.61 14.02 20.61
CA LYS A 377 24.65 15.31 19.90
C LYS A 377 26.02 15.63 19.28
N SER A 378 26.92 14.65 19.22
CA SER A 378 28.28 14.79 18.68
C SER A 378 28.30 14.49 17.17
N ASP A 379 29.25 15.06 16.44
CA ASP A 379 29.45 14.73 15.02
C ASP A 379 29.63 13.22 14.79
N ALA A 380 30.32 12.55 15.73
CA ALA A 380 30.57 11.12 15.66
C ALA A 380 29.28 10.31 15.92
N GLY A 381 28.41 10.77 16.81
CA GLY A 381 27.07 10.20 17.00
C GLY A 381 26.22 10.29 15.74
N TYR A 382 26.28 11.42 15.02
CA TYR A 382 25.59 11.58 13.74
C TYR A 382 26.18 10.68 12.64
N GLU A 383 27.50 10.62 12.50
CA GLU A 383 28.18 9.73 11.55
C GLU A 383 27.85 8.25 11.85
N GLN A 384 27.87 7.87 13.12
CA GLN A 384 27.45 6.55 13.60
C GLN A 384 25.99 6.25 13.22
N ALA A 385 25.05 7.17 13.46
CA ALA A 385 23.65 6.97 13.09
C ALA A 385 23.47 6.86 11.57
N VAL A 386 24.16 7.69 10.78
CA VAL A 386 24.09 7.65 9.30
C VAL A 386 24.60 6.31 8.77
N SER A 387 25.78 5.85 9.21
CA SER A 387 26.32 4.56 8.76
C SER A 387 25.46 3.39 9.21
N ALA A 388 24.92 3.44 10.45
CA ALA A 388 24.00 2.39 10.93
C ALA A 388 22.74 2.29 10.05
N VAL A 389 22.08 3.40 9.70
CA VAL A 389 20.91 3.35 8.81
C VAL A 389 21.30 2.90 7.40
N ARG A 390 22.47 3.27 6.88
CA ARG A 390 22.93 2.80 5.56
C ARG A 390 23.19 1.30 5.53
N ILE A 391 23.78 0.75 6.59
CA ILE A 391 23.92 -0.70 6.77
C ILE A 391 22.55 -1.37 6.74
N LEU A 392 21.57 -0.85 7.50
CA LEU A 392 20.21 -1.39 7.51
C LEU A 392 19.55 -1.31 6.12
N ARG A 393 19.80 -0.25 5.34
CA ARG A 393 19.32 -0.13 3.97
C ARG A 393 19.91 -1.20 3.06
N SER A 394 21.22 -1.39 3.10
CA SER A 394 21.90 -2.41 2.28
C SER A 394 21.44 -3.81 2.68
N TYR A 395 21.26 -4.06 3.98
CA TYR A 395 20.68 -5.30 4.49
C TYR A 395 19.26 -5.53 3.96
N ALA A 396 18.40 -4.51 4.00
CA ALA A 396 17.03 -4.60 3.52
C ALA A 396 16.93 -4.87 2.02
N LYS A 397 17.88 -4.36 1.23
CA LYS A 397 17.97 -4.64 -0.21
C LYS A 397 18.39 -6.09 -0.50
N ASN A 398 19.24 -6.67 0.34
CA ASN A 398 19.86 -7.97 0.10
C ASN A 398 19.08 -9.14 0.74
N SER A 399 18.38 -8.94 1.86
CA SER A 399 17.63 -10.00 2.57
C SER A 399 16.19 -10.13 2.05
N SER A 400 15.78 -11.34 1.69
CA SER A 400 14.38 -11.65 1.35
C SER A 400 13.47 -11.77 2.58
N ARG A 401 14.04 -11.92 3.79
CA ARG A 401 13.33 -12.05 5.08
C ARG A 401 13.43 -10.81 5.95
N VAL A 402 13.77 -9.67 5.34
CA VAL A 402 14.04 -8.42 6.05
C VAL A 402 12.92 -8.01 7.01
N VAL A 403 11.66 -8.15 6.63
CA VAL A 403 10.52 -7.68 7.44
C VAL A 403 10.41 -8.48 8.73
N ASP A 404 10.45 -9.81 8.64
CA ASP A 404 10.34 -10.70 9.80
C ASP A 404 11.53 -10.51 10.76
N GLU A 405 12.73 -10.34 10.20
CA GLU A 405 13.95 -10.08 10.98
C GLU A 405 13.88 -8.69 11.63
N PHE A 406 13.53 -7.63 10.88
CA PHE A 406 13.42 -6.28 11.42
C PHE A 406 12.37 -6.18 12.53
N HIS A 407 11.25 -6.88 12.38
CA HIS A 407 10.23 -6.99 13.42
C HIS A 407 10.76 -7.76 14.64
N SER A 408 11.34 -8.95 14.43
CA SER A 408 11.84 -9.82 15.52
C SER A 408 12.96 -9.18 16.35
N PHE A 409 13.83 -8.39 15.72
CA PHE A 409 14.92 -7.68 16.39
C PHE A 409 14.55 -6.26 16.85
N GLY A 410 13.30 -5.80 16.67
CA GLY A 410 12.89 -4.44 17.07
C GLY A 410 13.49 -3.31 16.25
N VAL A 411 14.04 -3.61 15.07
CA VAL A 411 14.62 -2.63 14.14
C VAL A 411 13.55 -1.68 13.61
N LEU A 412 12.31 -2.14 13.43
CA LEU A 412 11.19 -1.29 13.00
C LEU A 412 10.92 -0.14 13.98
N GLN A 413 10.99 -0.40 15.29
CA GLN A 413 10.84 0.62 16.33
C GLN A 413 11.97 1.64 16.27
N THR A 414 13.21 1.16 16.13
CA THR A 414 14.39 2.01 16.04
C THR A 414 14.38 2.86 14.76
N LEU A 415 14.00 2.31 13.61
CA LEU A 415 13.83 3.05 12.36
C LEU A 415 12.71 4.09 12.47
N SER A 416 11.64 3.78 13.20
CA SER A 416 10.57 4.73 13.49
C SER A 416 11.09 5.90 14.35
N LYS A 417 11.95 5.65 15.36
CA LYS A 417 12.65 6.73 16.10
C LYS A 417 13.58 7.52 15.18
N ALA A 418 14.34 6.85 14.32
CA ALA A 418 15.27 7.47 13.37
C ALA A 418 14.56 8.35 12.33
N PHE A 419 13.33 8.01 11.97
CA PHE A 419 12.45 8.84 11.16
C PHE A 419 12.22 10.22 11.80
N PHE A 420 12.11 10.30 13.13
CA PHE A 420 11.97 11.57 13.85
C PHE A 420 13.29 12.31 14.08
N SER A 421 14.41 11.82 13.54
CA SER A 421 15.72 12.45 13.73
C SER A 421 15.77 13.86 13.15
N GLN A 422 16.43 14.77 13.87
CA GLN A 422 16.71 16.13 13.38
C GLN A 422 17.67 16.11 12.18
N GLU A 423 18.52 15.08 12.08
CA GLU A 423 19.44 14.91 10.97
C GLU A 423 18.71 14.45 9.70
N LYS A 424 18.76 15.28 8.66
CA LYS A 424 18.00 15.08 7.42
C LYS A 424 18.37 13.76 6.74
N GLN A 425 19.66 13.39 6.74
CA GLN A 425 20.11 12.14 6.10
C GLN A 425 19.55 10.91 6.81
N VAL A 426 19.64 10.85 8.14
CA VAL A 426 19.15 9.72 8.95
C VAL A 426 17.65 9.54 8.74
N ARG A 427 16.87 10.63 8.81
CA ARG A 427 15.43 10.61 8.55
C ARG A 427 15.10 10.13 7.14
N LYS A 428 15.75 10.69 6.12
CA LYS A 428 15.51 10.32 4.72
C LYS A 428 15.79 8.85 4.44
N ILE A 429 16.91 8.32 4.91
CA ILE A 429 17.26 6.90 4.66
C ILE A 429 16.34 5.98 5.47
N SER A 430 15.95 6.36 6.69
CA SER A 430 15.00 5.57 7.50
C SER A 430 13.62 5.49 6.83
N MET A 431 13.16 6.61 6.24
CA MET A 431 11.95 6.66 5.42
C MET A 431 12.04 5.77 4.19
N GLU A 432 13.17 5.84 3.46
CA GLU A 432 13.43 5.01 2.29
C GLU A 432 13.34 3.54 2.63
N ILE A 433 13.98 3.12 3.73
CA ILE A 433 13.93 1.73 4.21
C ILE A 433 12.49 1.34 4.50
N LEU A 434 11.79 2.04 5.41
CA LEU A 434 10.42 1.70 5.81
C LEU A 434 9.44 1.69 4.62
N GLY A 435 9.58 2.63 3.69
CA GLY A 435 8.76 2.70 2.46
C GLY A 435 9.07 1.60 1.44
N SER A 436 10.21 0.93 1.53
CA SER A 436 10.57 -0.21 0.67
C SER A 436 10.14 -1.58 1.22
N LEU A 437 9.74 -1.66 2.50
CA LEU A 437 9.39 -2.92 3.14
C LEU A 437 8.01 -3.43 2.73
N SER A 438 7.93 -4.73 2.43
CA SER A 438 6.67 -5.46 2.28
C SER A 438 6.18 -5.93 3.64
N LEU A 439 5.51 -5.04 4.38
CA LEU A 439 5.12 -5.26 5.78
C LEU A 439 4.21 -6.47 5.96
N SER A 440 4.41 -7.26 7.03
CA SER A 440 3.43 -8.23 7.54
C SER A 440 2.28 -7.52 8.26
N ASP A 441 1.22 -8.24 8.61
CA ASP A 441 0.11 -7.66 9.37
C ASP A 441 0.58 -7.18 10.76
N GLU A 442 1.43 -7.96 11.45
CA GLU A 442 2.02 -7.61 12.75
C GLU A 442 2.93 -6.39 12.66
N SER A 443 3.78 -6.34 11.62
CA SER A 443 4.69 -5.22 11.38
C SER A 443 3.92 -3.94 11.06
N ALA A 444 2.82 -4.04 10.31
CA ALA A 444 1.94 -2.91 10.02
C ALA A 444 1.23 -2.41 11.28
N ILE A 445 0.74 -3.31 12.16
CA ILE A 445 0.17 -2.95 13.46
C ILE A 445 1.21 -2.20 14.30
N GLU A 446 2.43 -2.72 14.37
CA GLU A 446 3.50 -2.11 15.16
C GLU A 446 3.78 -0.68 14.67
N LEU A 447 4.05 -0.49 13.39
CA LEU A 447 4.31 0.84 12.81
C LEU A 447 3.12 1.79 13.00
N ALA A 448 1.90 1.31 12.82
CA ALA A 448 0.69 2.10 13.05
C ALA A 448 0.57 2.52 14.53
N SER A 449 0.84 1.61 15.48
CA SER A 449 0.82 1.89 16.92
C SER A 449 1.90 2.87 17.39
N LEU A 450 2.97 3.02 16.60
CA LEU A 450 4.04 3.99 16.80
C LEU A 450 3.68 5.39 16.26
N GLY A 451 2.48 5.58 15.68
CA GLY A 451 2.03 6.86 15.13
C GLY A 451 2.60 7.16 13.74
N MET A 452 3.11 6.14 13.02
CA MET A 452 3.72 6.34 11.70
C MET A 452 2.70 6.71 10.63
N ILE A 453 1.41 6.40 10.81
CA ILE A 453 0.33 6.77 9.89
C ILE A 453 0.17 8.29 9.83
N SER A 454 -0.11 8.94 10.96
CA SER A 454 -0.32 10.39 11.04
C SER A 454 0.92 11.16 10.60
N LEU A 455 2.10 10.65 10.94
CA LEU A 455 3.38 11.23 10.53
C LEU A 455 3.63 11.10 9.02
N ALA A 456 3.35 9.93 8.44
CA ALA A 456 3.49 9.73 7.00
C ALA A 456 2.53 10.67 6.24
N LEU A 457 1.27 10.80 6.67
CA LEU A 457 0.32 11.77 6.12
C LEU A 457 0.86 13.20 6.16
N LYS A 458 1.44 13.61 7.29
CA LYS A 458 2.05 14.94 7.40
C LYS A 458 3.24 15.13 6.46
N LEU A 459 4.11 14.13 6.32
CA LEU A 459 5.28 14.22 5.45
C LEU A 459 4.95 14.09 3.96
N MET A 460 3.87 13.40 3.63
CA MET A 460 3.32 13.34 2.29
C MET A 460 3.02 14.76 1.77
N ASN A 461 2.57 15.68 2.61
CA ASN A 461 2.30 17.06 2.22
C ASN A 461 3.55 17.96 2.04
N GLN A 462 4.77 17.44 2.23
CA GLN A 462 5.98 18.23 2.03
C GLN A 462 6.36 18.39 0.55
N GLN A 463 7.01 19.51 0.21
CA GLN A 463 7.42 19.83 -1.16
C GLN A 463 8.62 19.03 -1.68
N GLU A 464 9.41 18.41 -0.78
CA GLU A 464 10.59 17.63 -1.20
C GLU A 464 10.16 16.27 -1.76
N TYR A 465 10.33 16.08 -3.07
CA TYR A 465 9.95 14.86 -3.80
C TYR A 465 10.36 13.56 -3.08
N ALA A 466 11.63 13.43 -2.64
CA ALA A 466 12.09 12.19 -2.02
C ALA A 466 11.38 11.89 -0.69
N VAL A 467 11.11 12.92 0.12
CA VAL A 467 10.39 12.79 1.39
C VAL A 467 8.94 12.40 1.11
N GLN A 468 8.29 13.14 0.21
CA GLN A 468 6.91 12.89 -0.19
C GLN A 468 6.74 11.47 -0.77
N PHE A 469 7.63 11.04 -1.66
CA PHE A 469 7.60 9.72 -2.28
C PHE A 469 7.75 8.59 -1.25
N HIS A 470 8.80 8.63 -0.42
CA HIS A 470 9.01 7.57 0.56
C HIS A 470 7.94 7.56 1.67
N ALA A 471 7.44 8.73 2.09
CA ALA A 471 6.30 8.82 3.00
C ALA A 471 5.04 8.20 2.38
N SER A 472 4.77 8.48 1.11
CA SER A 472 3.63 7.90 0.38
C SER A 472 3.76 6.38 0.23
N CYS A 473 4.97 5.87 -0.05
CA CYS A 473 5.23 4.44 -0.09
C CYS A 473 5.01 3.78 1.27
N LEU A 474 5.50 4.38 2.36
CA LEU A 474 5.27 3.89 3.71
C LEU A 474 3.77 3.86 4.05
N PHE A 475 3.06 4.95 3.79
CA PHE A 475 1.62 5.03 4.03
C PHE A 475 0.85 3.99 3.21
N LYS A 476 1.17 3.83 1.92
CA LYS A 476 0.61 2.78 1.08
C LYS A 476 0.87 1.38 1.65
N ASN A 477 2.09 1.09 2.08
CA ASN A 477 2.45 -0.23 2.59
C ASN A 477 1.68 -0.54 3.89
N ILE A 478 1.57 0.42 4.81
CA ILE A 478 0.76 0.29 6.02
C ILE A 478 -0.71 0.09 5.64
N THR A 479 -1.24 0.90 4.71
CA THR A 479 -2.66 0.83 4.34
C THR A 479 -3.05 -0.42 3.57
N SER A 480 -2.10 -1.11 2.92
CA SER A 480 -2.37 -2.37 2.24
C SER A 480 -2.86 -3.49 3.17
N ARG A 481 -2.65 -3.35 4.49
CA ARG A 481 -3.11 -4.29 5.51
C ARG A 481 -4.47 -3.88 6.07
N VAL A 482 -5.52 -3.97 5.23
CA VAL A 482 -6.89 -3.51 5.51
C VAL A 482 -7.46 -4.01 6.85
N ASN A 483 -7.19 -5.27 7.22
CA ASN A 483 -7.69 -5.87 8.48
C ASN A 483 -7.11 -5.19 9.73
N VAL A 484 -5.89 -4.66 9.63
CA VAL A 484 -5.17 -3.99 10.72
C VAL A 484 -5.70 -2.58 10.95
N LEU A 485 -6.14 -1.90 9.89
CA LEU A 485 -6.45 -0.48 9.94
C LEU A 485 -7.81 -0.14 10.56
N ARG A 486 -8.76 -1.08 10.59
CA ARG A 486 -10.15 -0.80 11.01
C ARG A 486 -10.26 -0.09 12.36
N GLY A 487 -9.36 -0.37 13.31
CA GLY A 487 -9.35 0.27 14.63
C GLY A 487 -8.39 1.46 14.79
N ILE A 488 -7.36 1.56 13.95
CA ILE A 488 -6.29 2.55 14.13
C ILE A 488 -6.58 3.84 13.39
N ILE A 489 -7.17 3.74 12.19
CA ILE A 489 -7.22 4.86 11.26
C ILE A 489 -8.45 5.77 11.44
N GLN A 490 -9.36 5.42 12.35
CA GLN A 490 -10.63 6.13 12.57
C GLN A 490 -10.45 7.57 13.08
N ASN A 491 -9.28 7.91 13.62
CA ASN A 491 -8.98 9.21 14.20
C ASN A 491 -8.07 10.08 13.33
N GLU A 492 -7.76 9.64 12.11
CA GLU A 492 -6.87 10.37 11.19
C GLU A 492 -7.67 11.35 10.33
N ASP A 493 -7.03 12.48 9.99
CA ASP A 493 -7.60 13.48 9.10
C ASP A 493 -7.20 13.21 7.64
N PHE A 494 -8.17 12.76 6.85
CA PHE A 494 -7.95 12.41 5.44
C PHE A 494 -8.13 13.58 4.48
N GLU A 495 -8.52 14.77 4.94
CA GLU A 495 -8.64 15.96 4.09
C GLU A 495 -7.33 16.23 3.34
N SER A 496 -6.23 16.22 4.10
CA SER A 496 -4.89 16.45 3.56
C SER A 496 -4.46 15.38 2.55
N LEU A 497 -4.90 14.13 2.73
CA LEU A 497 -4.61 13.03 1.80
C LEU A 497 -5.24 13.27 0.42
N ILE A 498 -6.48 13.75 0.39
CA ILE A 498 -7.23 14.02 -0.85
C ILE A 498 -6.66 15.26 -1.53
N GLU A 499 -6.39 16.33 -0.78
CA GLU A 499 -5.78 17.54 -1.32
C GLU A 499 -4.38 17.26 -1.92
N ALA A 500 -3.61 16.37 -1.29
CA ALA A 500 -2.27 16.01 -1.73
C ALA A 500 -2.22 15.28 -3.08
N VAL A 501 -3.29 14.58 -3.49
CA VAL A 501 -3.35 13.94 -4.81
C VAL A 501 -3.26 14.99 -5.93
N HIS A 502 -3.95 16.12 -5.77
CA HIS A 502 -3.90 17.23 -6.71
C HIS A 502 -2.56 17.98 -6.65
N LYS A 503 -1.96 18.08 -5.45
CA LYS A 503 -0.67 18.76 -5.22
C LYS A 503 0.56 17.86 -5.46
N ALA A 504 0.37 16.59 -5.81
CA ALA A 504 1.46 15.63 -5.97
C ALA A 504 2.50 16.12 -6.98
N SER A 505 3.79 16.13 -6.58
CA SER A 505 4.85 16.71 -7.41
C SER A 505 5.15 15.91 -8.68
N THR A 506 4.90 14.60 -8.66
CA THR A 506 5.12 13.71 -9.80
C THR A 506 3.99 12.69 -9.94
N ARG A 507 3.96 12.04 -11.10
CA ARG A 507 3.04 10.94 -11.41
C ARG A 507 3.18 9.77 -10.44
N GLU A 508 4.40 9.40 -10.09
CA GLU A 508 4.69 8.27 -9.19
C GLU A 508 4.15 8.52 -7.79
N VAL A 509 4.32 9.76 -7.29
CA VAL A 509 3.77 10.18 -6.01
C VAL A 509 2.24 10.13 -6.04
N ARG A 510 1.61 10.72 -7.07
CA ARG A 510 0.14 10.69 -7.26
C ARG A 510 -0.38 9.25 -7.25
N TYR A 511 0.33 8.36 -7.92
CA TYR A 511 0.00 6.95 -7.96
C TYR A 511 0.04 6.31 -6.56
N MET A 512 1.04 6.61 -5.73
CA MET A 512 1.11 6.11 -4.35
C MET A 512 -0.03 6.64 -3.47
N TYR A 513 -0.42 7.91 -3.63
CA TYR A 513 -1.59 8.45 -2.96
C TYR A 513 -2.86 7.69 -3.35
N LEU A 514 -3.11 7.54 -4.64
CA LEU A 514 -4.31 6.85 -5.14
C LEU A 514 -4.34 5.38 -4.72
N GLN A 515 -3.21 4.67 -4.71
CA GLN A 515 -3.14 3.31 -4.17
C GLN A 515 -3.48 3.26 -2.68
N SER A 516 -3.04 4.25 -1.91
CA SER A 516 -3.37 4.33 -0.49
C SER A 516 -4.87 4.56 -0.30
N ILE A 517 -5.47 5.49 -1.05
CA ILE A 517 -6.92 5.75 -1.07
C ILE A 517 -7.71 4.51 -1.51
N GLN A 518 -7.20 3.77 -2.50
CA GLN A 518 -7.80 2.51 -2.95
C GLN A 518 -7.81 1.46 -1.84
N ASN A 519 -6.74 1.35 -1.06
CA ASN A 519 -6.70 0.44 0.09
C ASN A 519 -7.72 0.85 1.15
N LEU A 520 -7.81 2.16 1.42
CA LEU A 520 -8.73 2.72 2.41
C LEU A 520 -10.20 2.65 1.99
N SER A 521 -10.52 2.74 0.70
CA SER A 521 -11.89 2.68 0.19
C SER A 521 -12.55 1.31 0.35
N VAL A 522 -11.76 0.26 0.64
CA VAL A 522 -12.27 -1.08 0.98
C VAL A 522 -12.79 -1.13 2.42
N ILE A 523 -12.37 -0.20 3.29
CA ILE A 523 -12.77 -0.15 4.69
C ILE A 523 -14.10 0.60 4.80
N GLU A 524 -15.17 -0.12 5.16
CA GLU A 524 -16.54 0.40 5.21
C GLU A 524 -16.69 1.62 6.13
N GLU A 525 -15.89 1.68 7.21
CA GLU A 525 -15.91 2.76 8.19
C GLU A 525 -15.13 4.01 7.73
N VAL A 526 -14.15 3.85 6.83
CA VAL A 526 -13.27 4.94 6.35
C VAL A 526 -13.80 5.55 5.05
N ALA A 527 -14.42 4.74 4.19
CA ALA A 527 -14.96 5.19 2.91
C ALA A 527 -15.90 6.42 3.04
N PRO A 528 -16.84 6.50 4.01
CA PRO A 528 -17.69 7.68 4.18
C PRO A 528 -16.91 8.94 4.55
N GLU A 529 -15.87 8.82 5.38
CA GLU A 529 -15.02 9.96 5.75
C GLU A 529 -14.23 10.46 4.54
N LEU A 530 -13.66 9.57 3.72
CA LEU A 530 -13.01 9.97 2.47
C LEU A 530 -13.99 10.71 1.54
N VAL A 531 -15.22 10.22 1.40
CA VAL A 531 -16.27 10.89 0.61
C VAL A 531 -16.61 12.27 1.18
N ARG A 532 -16.73 12.41 2.51
CA ARG A 532 -16.98 13.69 3.19
C ARG A 532 -15.92 14.74 2.86
N TYR A 533 -14.67 14.32 2.68
CA TYR A 533 -13.55 15.19 2.33
C TYR A 533 -13.37 15.42 0.81
N GLY A 534 -14.37 15.09 -0.01
CA GLY A 534 -14.38 15.42 -1.44
C GLY A 534 -13.72 14.37 -2.35
N LEU A 535 -13.57 13.12 -1.90
CA LEU A 535 -12.96 12.05 -2.69
C LEU A 535 -13.66 11.87 -4.05
N ILE A 536 -15.00 11.92 -4.09
CA ILE A 536 -15.78 11.64 -5.30
C ILE A 536 -15.51 12.67 -6.39
N GLN A 537 -15.49 13.96 -6.07
CA GLN A 537 -15.23 15.01 -7.05
C GLN A 537 -13.83 14.84 -7.65
N MET A 538 -12.82 14.61 -6.80
CA MET A 538 -11.45 14.39 -7.24
C MET A 538 -11.32 13.16 -8.17
N ILE A 539 -11.83 11.98 -7.75
CA ILE A 539 -11.67 10.77 -8.57
C ILE A 539 -12.50 10.84 -9.84
N SER A 540 -13.65 11.51 -9.83
CA SER A 540 -14.49 11.73 -11.02
C SER A 540 -13.73 12.56 -12.06
N GLN A 541 -13.09 13.65 -11.63
CA GLN A 541 -12.26 14.48 -12.51
C GLN A 541 -11.08 13.69 -13.08
N LEU A 542 -10.31 12.99 -12.23
CA LEU A 542 -9.17 12.18 -12.69
C LEU A 542 -9.60 11.05 -13.62
N TYR A 543 -10.74 10.42 -13.34
CA TYR A 543 -11.28 9.35 -14.18
C TYR A 543 -11.71 9.84 -15.58
N ALA A 544 -12.29 11.04 -15.63
CA ALA A 544 -12.73 11.68 -16.87
C ALA A 544 -11.54 12.19 -17.71
N GLU A 545 -10.67 13.01 -17.11
CA GLU A 545 -9.73 13.87 -17.82
C GLU A 545 -8.30 13.30 -17.90
N ASP A 546 -7.91 12.36 -17.02
CA ASP A 546 -6.53 11.90 -16.98
C ASP A 546 -6.19 11.01 -18.20
N THR A 547 -4.99 11.23 -18.73
CA THR A 547 -4.44 10.52 -19.89
C THR A 547 -3.70 9.26 -19.47
N ASP A 548 -3.28 9.15 -18.21
CA ASP A 548 -2.61 7.98 -17.66
C ASP A 548 -3.62 6.88 -17.31
N LEU A 549 -3.57 5.79 -18.09
CA LEU A 549 -4.41 4.62 -17.90
C LEU A 549 -4.24 3.97 -16.51
N GLU A 550 -3.06 4.04 -15.90
CA GLU A 550 -2.84 3.48 -14.55
C GLU A 550 -3.59 4.28 -13.48
N VAL A 551 -3.58 5.61 -13.58
CA VAL A 551 -4.35 6.51 -12.70
C VAL A 551 -5.84 6.28 -12.87
N VAL A 552 -6.32 6.24 -14.13
CA VAL A 552 -7.73 6.00 -14.45
C VAL A 552 -8.18 4.64 -13.91
N ARG A 553 -7.35 3.60 -14.04
CA ARG A 553 -7.65 2.25 -13.54
C ARG A 553 -7.78 2.22 -12.02
N ILE A 554 -6.89 2.92 -11.29
CA ILE A 554 -7.03 3.02 -9.82
C ILE A 554 -8.29 3.81 -9.44
N CYS A 555 -8.59 4.91 -10.14
CA CYS A 555 -9.83 5.66 -9.91
C CYS A 555 -11.05 4.77 -10.10
N ALA A 556 -11.09 3.96 -11.16
CA ALA A 556 -12.14 2.97 -11.40
C ALA A 556 -12.27 1.96 -10.24
N LYS A 557 -11.15 1.48 -9.69
CA LYS A 557 -11.16 0.58 -8.52
C LYS A 557 -11.68 1.27 -7.26
N ILE A 558 -11.32 2.54 -7.04
CA ILE A 558 -11.84 3.33 -5.92
C ILE A 558 -13.35 3.50 -6.08
N ILE A 559 -13.83 3.95 -7.25
CA ILE A 559 -15.27 4.11 -7.54
C ILE A 559 -16.01 2.78 -7.33
N ASP A 560 -15.48 1.67 -7.85
CA ASP A 560 -16.06 0.33 -7.68
C ASP A 560 -16.16 -0.07 -6.20
N ASN A 561 -15.13 0.20 -5.39
CA ASN A 561 -15.15 -0.06 -3.95
C ASN A 561 -16.21 0.80 -3.24
N LEU A 562 -16.29 2.09 -3.57
CA LEU A 562 -17.31 2.99 -3.00
C LEU A 562 -18.73 2.54 -3.39
N CYS A 563 -18.96 2.09 -4.63
CA CYS A 563 -20.26 1.57 -5.07
C CYS A 563 -20.68 0.25 -4.41
N LYS A 564 -19.74 -0.52 -3.84
CA LYS A 564 -20.09 -1.71 -3.04
C LYS A 564 -20.67 -1.34 -1.67
N ASN A 565 -20.41 -0.12 -1.20
CA ASN A 565 -21.05 0.42 -0.01
C ASN A 565 -22.44 0.98 -0.39
N GLU A 566 -23.49 0.32 0.10
CA GLU A 566 -24.89 0.64 -0.22
C GLU A 566 -25.30 2.07 0.17
N VAL A 567 -24.57 2.70 1.10
CA VAL A 567 -24.82 4.08 1.53
C VAL A 567 -24.18 5.09 0.58
N LEU A 568 -22.99 4.78 0.04
CA LEU A 568 -22.19 5.73 -0.73
C LEU A 568 -22.49 5.72 -2.23
N ILE A 569 -23.04 4.62 -2.75
CA ILE A 569 -23.37 4.47 -4.17
C ILE A 569 -24.24 5.61 -4.73
N ALA A 570 -25.13 6.21 -3.92
CA ALA A 570 -25.92 7.37 -4.32
C ALA A 570 -25.07 8.62 -4.55
N ALA A 571 -24.17 8.93 -3.61
CA ALA A 571 -23.24 10.05 -3.74
C ALA A 571 -22.26 9.83 -4.92
N VAL A 572 -21.84 8.58 -5.15
CA VAL A 572 -20.97 8.24 -6.29
C VAL A 572 -21.71 8.42 -7.60
N PHE A 573 -22.99 8.02 -7.69
CA PHE A 573 -23.81 8.23 -8.87
C PHE A 573 -23.99 9.72 -9.20
N GLU A 574 -24.23 10.55 -8.18
CA GLU A 574 -24.41 12.00 -8.36
C GLU A 574 -23.10 12.72 -8.72
N GLY A 575 -21.94 12.20 -8.29
CA GLY A 575 -20.63 12.81 -8.58
C GLY A 575 -19.88 12.27 -9.81
N VAL A 576 -20.16 11.03 -10.25
CA VAL A 576 -19.52 10.40 -11.41
C VAL A 576 -20.44 10.50 -12.63
N ASP A 577 -20.05 11.33 -13.61
CA ASP A 577 -20.81 11.48 -14.86
C ASP A 577 -20.85 10.15 -15.64
N LEU A 578 -22.06 9.67 -15.87
CA LEU A 578 -22.35 8.45 -16.61
C LEU A 578 -21.75 8.48 -18.04
N THR A 579 -21.60 9.66 -18.63
CA THR A 579 -20.96 9.86 -19.94
C THR A 579 -19.50 9.43 -19.92
N HIS A 580 -18.74 9.84 -18.90
CA HIS A 580 -17.35 9.44 -18.73
C HIS A 580 -17.24 7.95 -18.39
N LEU A 581 -18.17 7.42 -17.60
CA LEU A 581 -18.25 5.99 -17.32
C LEU A 581 -18.43 5.17 -18.62
N ILE A 582 -19.37 5.57 -19.48
CA ILE A 582 -19.62 4.92 -20.78
C ILE A 582 -18.41 5.06 -21.71
N ALA A 583 -17.80 6.24 -21.79
CA ALA A 583 -16.63 6.47 -22.65
C ALA A 583 -15.41 5.60 -22.28
N ARG A 584 -15.35 5.11 -21.04
CA ARG A 584 -14.32 4.20 -20.52
C ARG A 584 -14.72 2.72 -20.58
N MET A 585 -15.97 2.39 -20.93
CA MET A 585 -16.40 1.01 -21.24
C MET A 585 -15.85 0.49 -22.56
N TYR A 586 -15.43 1.38 -23.47
CA TYR A 586 -14.83 0.99 -24.75
C TYR A 586 -13.47 0.33 -24.52
N VAL A 587 -13.36 -0.95 -24.87
CA VAL A 587 -12.22 -1.82 -24.50
C VAL A 587 -10.91 -1.43 -25.18
N ASN A 588 -10.99 -0.73 -26.30
CA ASN A 588 -9.83 -0.28 -27.08
C ASN A 588 -8.83 0.61 -26.30
N LYS A 589 -9.19 1.07 -25.09
CA LYS A 589 -8.31 1.86 -24.21
C LYS A 589 -7.62 1.00 -23.15
N ASP A 590 -8.39 0.36 -22.27
CA ASP A 590 -7.89 -0.46 -21.17
C ASP A 590 -8.98 -1.46 -20.73
N LEU A 591 -8.71 -2.76 -20.90
CA LEU A 591 -9.68 -3.82 -20.59
C LEU A 591 -10.12 -3.80 -19.13
N GLU A 592 -9.20 -3.57 -18.20
CA GLU A 592 -9.52 -3.62 -16.77
C GLU A 592 -10.40 -2.43 -16.34
N THR A 593 -10.11 -1.22 -16.83
CA THR A 593 -10.98 -0.05 -16.64
C THR A 593 -12.36 -0.29 -17.23
N ALA A 594 -12.46 -0.86 -18.44
CA ALA A 594 -13.75 -1.17 -19.06
C ALA A 594 -14.58 -2.15 -18.21
N ARG A 595 -13.95 -3.22 -17.69
CA ARG A 595 -14.61 -4.19 -16.80
C ARG A 595 -15.16 -3.54 -15.53
N LEU A 596 -14.36 -2.71 -14.89
CA LEU A 596 -14.78 -1.95 -13.70
C LEU A 596 -15.93 -1.00 -14.05
N SER A 597 -15.86 -0.33 -15.20
CA SER A 597 -16.93 0.56 -15.68
C SER A 597 -18.26 -0.17 -15.87
N PHE A 598 -18.24 -1.35 -16.49
CA PHE A 598 -19.43 -2.19 -16.61
C PHE A 598 -19.97 -2.62 -15.25
N HIS A 599 -19.08 -2.99 -14.32
CA HIS A 599 -19.50 -3.40 -12.98
C HIS A 599 -20.12 -2.24 -12.18
N ILE A 600 -19.52 -1.04 -12.22
CA ILE A 600 -20.04 0.18 -11.60
C ILE A 600 -21.43 0.51 -12.17
N CYS A 601 -21.59 0.52 -13.49
CA CYS A 601 -22.87 0.81 -14.13
C CYS A 601 -23.95 -0.23 -13.78
N LYS A 602 -23.57 -1.50 -13.64
CA LYS A 602 -24.44 -2.57 -13.14
C LYS A 602 -24.84 -2.32 -11.69
N LEU A 603 -23.93 -1.85 -10.83
CA LEU A 603 -24.27 -1.50 -9.45
C LEU A 603 -25.27 -0.33 -9.41
N PHE A 604 -25.07 0.71 -10.21
CA PHE A 604 -26.04 1.80 -10.37
C PHE A 604 -27.42 1.28 -10.80
N SER A 605 -27.45 0.35 -11.76
CA SER A 605 -28.68 -0.24 -12.28
C SER A 605 -29.46 -1.08 -11.25
N LYS A 606 -28.84 -1.48 -10.13
CA LYS A 606 -29.57 -2.18 -9.05
C LYS A 606 -30.47 -1.24 -8.25
N ILE A 607 -30.17 0.06 -8.25
CA ILE A 607 -30.94 1.05 -7.50
C ILE A 607 -32.01 1.62 -8.42
N SER A 608 -33.27 1.43 -8.05
CA SER A 608 -34.42 1.79 -8.90
C SER A 608 -34.41 3.24 -9.38
N ARG A 609 -33.93 4.19 -8.57
CA ARG A 609 -33.83 5.61 -8.96
C ARG A 609 -32.84 5.83 -10.10
N PHE A 610 -31.67 5.19 -10.05
CA PHE A 610 -30.58 5.36 -11.01
C PHE A 610 -30.75 4.48 -12.24
N HIS A 611 -31.47 3.37 -12.10
CA HIS A 611 -31.77 2.45 -13.19
C HIS A 611 -32.42 3.17 -14.39
N THR A 612 -33.36 4.08 -14.16
CA THR A 612 -34.02 4.85 -15.22
C THR A 612 -33.03 5.68 -16.03
N GLU A 613 -32.06 6.32 -15.38
CA GLU A 613 -31.04 7.13 -16.05
C GLU A 613 -30.02 6.27 -16.82
N VAL A 614 -29.65 5.11 -16.28
CA VAL A 614 -28.86 4.14 -17.05
C VAL A 614 -29.63 3.67 -18.30
N LEU A 615 -30.94 3.47 -18.17
CA LEU A 615 -31.80 3.05 -19.26
C LEU A 615 -31.95 4.12 -20.34
N THR A 616 -31.98 5.42 -20.01
CA THR A 616 -32.00 6.49 -21.03
C THR A 616 -30.72 6.50 -21.87
N ARG A 617 -29.60 6.03 -21.33
CA ARG A 617 -28.30 5.91 -22.02
C ARG A 617 -28.06 4.54 -22.68
N LYS A 618 -29.07 3.67 -22.78
CA LYS A 618 -28.94 2.32 -23.38
C LYS A 618 -28.34 2.31 -24.80
N ASN A 619 -28.63 3.34 -25.61
CA ASN A 619 -28.13 3.46 -26.97
C ASN A 619 -26.62 3.73 -27.03
N ASP A 620 -26.06 4.33 -25.98
CA ASP A 620 -24.62 4.59 -25.84
C ASP A 620 -23.91 3.40 -25.18
N ILE A 621 -24.57 2.72 -24.24
CA ILE A 621 -24.03 1.56 -23.51
C ILE A 621 -23.96 0.30 -24.39
N ALA A 622 -25.02 0.02 -25.18
CA ALA A 622 -25.09 -1.21 -25.96
C ALA A 622 -23.92 -1.37 -26.97
N PRO A 623 -23.50 -0.33 -27.72
CA PRO A 623 -22.32 -0.41 -28.57
C PRO A 623 -21.05 -0.81 -27.83
N ALA A 624 -20.81 -0.29 -26.62
CA ALA A 624 -19.66 -0.66 -25.81
C ALA A 624 -19.71 -2.12 -25.36
N ILE A 625 -20.89 -2.62 -24.97
CA ILE A 625 -21.11 -4.05 -24.68
C ILE A 625 -20.76 -4.88 -25.91
N PHE A 626 -21.33 -4.57 -27.08
CA PHE A 626 -21.10 -5.37 -28.30
C PHE A 626 -19.65 -5.30 -28.79
N GLN A 627 -18.96 -4.17 -28.62
CA GLN A 627 -17.53 -4.09 -28.89
C GLN A 627 -16.76 -5.07 -28.00
N CYS A 628 -17.04 -5.11 -26.70
CA CYS A 628 -16.44 -6.06 -25.76
C CYS A 628 -16.78 -7.52 -26.12
N LEU A 629 -18.02 -7.81 -26.54
CA LEU A 629 -18.41 -9.17 -26.93
C LEU A 629 -17.76 -9.62 -28.25
N LYS A 630 -17.59 -8.71 -29.21
CA LYS A 630 -17.05 -8.97 -30.55
C LYS A 630 -15.53 -9.16 -30.58
N ASP A 631 -14.82 -8.49 -29.68
CA ASP A 631 -13.37 -8.60 -29.60
C ASP A 631 -12.95 -10.03 -29.21
N LYS A 632 -12.18 -10.69 -30.07
CA LYS A 632 -11.73 -12.08 -29.89
C LYS A 632 -10.50 -12.17 -29.00
N ASP A 633 -9.77 -11.08 -28.83
CA ASP A 633 -8.54 -11.03 -28.04
C ASP A 633 -8.85 -10.96 -26.54
N ILE A 634 -10.06 -10.53 -26.19
CA ILE A 634 -10.57 -10.55 -24.81
C ILE A 634 -10.96 -11.98 -24.42
N ALA A 635 -10.28 -12.54 -23.41
CA ALA A 635 -10.67 -13.83 -22.84
C ALA A 635 -12.11 -13.80 -22.33
N ILE A 636 -12.86 -14.88 -22.57
CA ILE A 636 -14.31 -14.97 -22.30
C ILE A 636 -14.66 -14.58 -20.84
N GLN A 637 -13.78 -14.86 -19.88
CA GLN A 637 -14.00 -14.53 -18.47
C GLN A 637 -14.15 -13.03 -18.21
N HIS A 638 -13.47 -12.20 -19.01
CA HIS A 638 -13.47 -10.75 -18.92
C HIS A 638 -14.67 -10.10 -19.62
N LYS A 639 -15.45 -10.88 -20.40
CA LYS A 639 -16.72 -10.45 -20.99
C LYS A 639 -17.90 -10.57 -20.01
N LYS A 640 -17.67 -11.15 -18.83
CA LYS A 640 -18.72 -11.41 -17.84
C LYS A 640 -19.38 -10.13 -17.34
N GLU A 641 -18.58 -9.11 -17.05
CA GLU A 641 -19.08 -7.86 -16.47
C GLU A 641 -20.00 -7.11 -17.44
N SER A 642 -19.68 -7.10 -18.74
CA SER A 642 -20.54 -6.49 -19.77
C SER A 642 -21.85 -7.28 -19.95
N LEU A 643 -21.80 -8.61 -19.93
CA LEU A 643 -22.99 -9.46 -19.95
C LEU A 643 -23.91 -9.23 -18.74
N GLN A 644 -23.34 -9.03 -17.56
CA GLN A 644 -24.13 -8.80 -16.33
C GLN A 644 -24.94 -7.51 -16.34
N LEU A 645 -24.60 -6.55 -17.21
CA LEU A 645 -25.33 -5.29 -17.37
C LEU A 645 -26.57 -5.46 -18.26
N ILE A 646 -26.54 -6.36 -19.24
CA ILE A 646 -27.62 -6.56 -20.22
C ILE A 646 -28.99 -6.79 -19.54
N PRO A 647 -29.15 -7.65 -18.52
CA PRO A 647 -30.43 -7.85 -17.82
C PRO A 647 -31.11 -6.57 -17.36
N PHE A 648 -30.34 -5.56 -16.97
CA PHE A 648 -30.89 -4.28 -16.52
C PHE A 648 -31.33 -3.42 -17.69
N LEU A 649 -30.70 -3.55 -18.86
CA LEU A 649 -31.07 -2.76 -20.04
C LEU A 649 -32.32 -3.30 -20.73
N LEU A 650 -32.79 -4.52 -20.42
CA LEU A 650 -33.91 -5.19 -21.12
C LEU A 650 -35.29 -4.88 -20.52
N ASN A 651 -35.57 -3.60 -20.25
CA ASN A 651 -36.81 -3.19 -19.59
C ASN A 651 -37.92 -2.75 -20.56
N ASP A 652 -37.59 -2.33 -21.78
CA ASP A 652 -38.55 -1.85 -22.77
C ASP A 652 -38.36 -2.49 -24.16
N SER A 653 -39.37 -2.30 -25.03
CA SER A 653 -39.39 -2.85 -26.39
C SER A 653 -38.20 -2.39 -27.23
N ASP A 654 -37.81 -1.13 -27.11
CA ASP A 654 -36.73 -0.53 -27.90
C ASP A 654 -35.38 -1.15 -27.54
N SER A 655 -35.17 -1.45 -26.27
CA SER A 655 -33.97 -2.12 -25.79
C SER A 655 -33.89 -3.54 -26.35
N ILE A 656 -35.00 -4.28 -26.33
CA ILE A 656 -35.07 -5.63 -26.91
C ILE A 656 -34.77 -5.57 -28.40
N GLN A 657 -35.36 -4.62 -29.14
CA GLN A 657 -35.06 -4.43 -30.57
C GLN A 657 -33.59 -4.08 -30.79
N LEU A 658 -33.00 -3.22 -29.95
CA LEU A 658 -31.60 -2.84 -30.04
C LEU A 658 -30.66 -4.05 -29.89
N PHE A 659 -30.87 -4.90 -28.87
CA PHE A 659 -30.07 -6.10 -28.67
C PHE A 659 -30.32 -7.16 -29.75
N THR A 660 -31.57 -7.31 -30.22
CA THR A 660 -31.93 -8.21 -31.32
C THR A 660 -31.28 -7.78 -32.64
N LYS A 661 -31.32 -6.48 -32.96
CA LYS A 661 -30.72 -5.90 -34.17
C LYS A 661 -29.21 -6.14 -34.21
N ASN A 662 -28.56 -6.10 -33.07
CA ASN A 662 -27.12 -6.36 -32.92
C ASN A 662 -26.78 -7.85 -32.74
N ARG A 663 -27.75 -8.75 -32.93
CA ARG A 663 -27.55 -10.21 -32.96
C ARG A 663 -26.95 -10.77 -31.66
N ILE A 664 -27.47 -10.35 -30.51
CA ILE A 664 -27.02 -10.84 -29.20
C ILE A 664 -27.02 -12.38 -29.12
N GLU A 665 -27.97 -13.05 -29.78
CA GLU A 665 -28.07 -14.49 -29.86
C GLU A 665 -26.81 -15.17 -30.42
N ASP A 666 -26.09 -14.51 -31.33
CA ASP A 666 -24.89 -15.06 -31.96
C ASP A 666 -23.74 -15.18 -30.99
N TYR A 667 -23.55 -14.13 -30.17
CA TYR A 667 -22.56 -14.15 -29.09
C TYR A 667 -22.91 -15.16 -28.01
N MET A 668 -24.20 -15.31 -27.70
CA MET A 668 -24.65 -16.31 -26.74
C MET A 668 -24.34 -17.72 -27.22
N ILE A 669 -24.64 -18.04 -28.48
CA ILE A 669 -24.32 -19.35 -29.06
C ILE A 669 -22.81 -19.57 -29.10
N ASP A 670 -22.00 -18.55 -29.43
CA ASP A 670 -20.54 -18.64 -29.38
C ASP A 670 -20.03 -18.96 -27.96
N PHE A 671 -20.58 -18.32 -26.92
CA PHE A 671 -20.25 -18.64 -25.52
C PHE A 671 -20.71 -20.04 -25.11
N LEU A 672 -21.86 -20.49 -25.61
CA LEU A 672 -22.35 -21.85 -25.36
C LEU A 672 -21.55 -22.90 -26.14
N THR A 673 -20.89 -22.54 -27.24
CA THR A 673 -20.04 -23.47 -28.00
C THR A 673 -18.67 -23.66 -27.32
N ASN A 674 -18.17 -22.61 -26.66
CA ASN A 674 -16.89 -22.59 -25.95
C ASN A 674 -17.04 -22.77 -24.42
N HIS A 675 -18.04 -23.55 -24.00
CA HIS A 675 -18.55 -23.61 -22.62
C HIS A 675 -17.69 -24.38 -21.61
N ARG A 676 -16.61 -25.02 -22.05
CA ARG A 676 -15.90 -26.06 -21.27
C ARG A 676 -15.35 -25.60 -19.91
N TYR A 677 -15.21 -24.29 -19.64
CA TYR A 677 -14.51 -23.83 -18.43
C TYR A 677 -15.10 -22.62 -17.69
N GLN A 678 -16.32 -22.14 -17.99
CA GLN A 678 -16.80 -20.87 -17.41
C GLN A 678 -18.29 -20.86 -17.02
N ASP A 679 -18.64 -21.54 -15.93
CA ASP A 679 -19.99 -21.55 -15.33
C ASP A 679 -20.57 -20.15 -15.11
N GLY A 680 -19.72 -19.19 -14.74
CA GLY A 680 -20.12 -17.81 -14.54
C GLY A 680 -20.69 -17.18 -15.81
N ILE A 681 -20.10 -17.45 -16.97
CA ILE A 681 -20.54 -16.94 -18.26
C ILE A 681 -21.80 -17.69 -18.71
N LEU A 682 -21.83 -19.02 -18.61
CA LEU A 682 -23.01 -19.82 -18.95
C LEU A 682 -24.24 -19.38 -18.16
N SER A 683 -24.08 -19.21 -16.85
CA SER A 683 -25.17 -18.73 -15.98
C SER A 683 -25.68 -17.35 -16.41
N GLN A 684 -24.79 -16.43 -16.81
CA GLN A 684 -25.21 -15.12 -17.33
C GLN A 684 -25.84 -15.20 -18.71
N SER A 685 -25.29 -15.99 -19.63
CA SER A 685 -25.86 -16.22 -20.96
C SER A 685 -27.29 -16.77 -20.84
N PHE A 686 -27.51 -17.80 -20.03
CA PHE A 686 -28.88 -18.32 -19.82
C PHE A 686 -29.80 -17.29 -19.16
N LYS A 687 -29.31 -16.50 -18.20
CA LYS A 687 -30.10 -15.41 -17.61
C LYS A 687 -30.52 -14.38 -18.66
N ILE A 688 -29.61 -13.99 -19.55
CA ILE A 688 -29.89 -13.07 -20.65
C ILE A 688 -30.91 -13.68 -21.62
N LEU A 689 -30.78 -14.97 -21.95
CA LEU A 689 -31.70 -15.69 -22.84
C LEU A 689 -33.11 -15.67 -22.30
N ILE A 690 -33.25 -16.05 -21.02
CA ILE A 690 -34.50 -16.08 -20.29
C ILE A 690 -35.17 -14.71 -20.35
N LEU A 691 -34.44 -13.65 -19.99
CA LEU A 691 -34.99 -12.30 -19.94
C LEU A 691 -35.33 -11.77 -21.33
N LEU A 692 -34.45 -11.92 -22.32
CA LEU A 692 -34.70 -11.50 -23.70
C LEU A 692 -35.94 -12.19 -24.26
N HIS A 693 -36.03 -13.52 -24.12
CA HIS A 693 -37.12 -14.26 -24.70
C HIS A 693 -38.44 -13.98 -23.99
N LEU A 694 -38.45 -13.96 -22.65
CA LEU A 694 -39.63 -13.63 -21.86
C LEU A 694 -40.15 -12.24 -22.22
N SER A 695 -39.28 -11.22 -22.21
CA SER A 695 -39.67 -9.85 -22.55
C SER A 695 -40.10 -9.73 -24.01
N SER A 696 -39.46 -10.43 -24.96
CA SER A 696 -39.90 -10.45 -26.37
C SER A 696 -41.28 -11.06 -26.55
N THR A 697 -41.62 -12.08 -25.74
CA THR A 697 -42.91 -12.78 -25.81
C THR A 697 -44.01 -11.93 -25.18
N ILE A 698 -43.75 -11.34 -24.00
CA ILE A 698 -44.70 -10.47 -23.31
C ILE A 698 -45.00 -9.22 -24.13
N LEU A 699 -43.96 -8.56 -24.66
CA LEU A 699 -44.13 -7.32 -25.43
C LEU A 699 -44.49 -7.56 -26.89
N SER A 700 -44.48 -8.82 -27.36
CA SER A 700 -44.65 -9.17 -28.78
C SER A 700 -43.65 -8.44 -29.71
N VAL A 701 -42.42 -8.23 -29.22
CA VAL A 701 -41.38 -7.48 -29.92
C VAL A 701 -40.11 -8.31 -30.06
N GLY A 702 -39.71 -8.56 -31.31
CA GLY A 702 -38.51 -9.32 -31.65
C GLY A 702 -38.72 -10.83 -31.65
N ASN A 703 -37.75 -11.56 -32.21
CA ASN A 703 -37.82 -13.01 -32.33
C ASN A 703 -36.56 -13.72 -31.83
N VAL A 704 -35.94 -13.19 -30.77
CA VAL A 704 -34.64 -13.66 -30.26
C VAL A 704 -34.68 -15.14 -29.91
N GLY A 705 -35.74 -15.60 -29.23
CA GLY A 705 -35.89 -17.01 -28.85
C GLY A 705 -35.91 -17.94 -30.06
N HIS A 706 -36.71 -17.62 -31.09
CA HIS A 706 -36.74 -18.41 -32.33
C HIS A 706 -35.39 -18.36 -33.05
N LEU A 707 -34.78 -17.18 -33.20
CA LEU A 707 -33.48 -17.03 -33.87
C LEU A 707 -32.38 -17.84 -33.15
N PHE A 708 -32.42 -17.86 -31.82
CA PHE A 708 -31.52 -18.68 -31.01
C PHE A 708 -31.74 -20.19 -31.25
N VAL A 709 -33.01 -20.63 -31.32
CA VAL A 709 -33.37 -22.04 -31.61
C VAL A 709 -32.99 -22.44 -33.03
N GLU A 710 -33.30 -21.61 -34.02
CA GLU A 710 -32.99 -21.81 -35.44
C GLU A 710 -31.49 -21.99 -35.69
N LYS A 711 -30.65 -21.29 -34.93
CA LYS A 711 -29.19 -21.41 -34.98
C LYS A 711 -28.62 -22.58 -34.16
N GLY A 712 -29.47 -23.46 -33.66
CA GLY A 712 -29.05 -24.66 -32.92
C GLY A 712 -28.70 -24.40 -31.45
N GLY A 713 -29.04 -23.22 -30.90
CA GLY A 713 -28.78 -22.90 -29.50
C GLY A 713 -29.44 -23.89 -28.52
N MET A 714 -30.62 -24.42 -28.87
CA MET A 714 -31.32 -25.45 -28.09
C MET A 714 -30.54 -26.77 -28.03
N LYS A 715 -30.03 -27.24 -29.17
CA LYS A 715 -29.17 -28.42 -29.23
C LYS A 715 -27.92 -28.23 -28.36
N MET A 716 -27.34 -27.03 -28.39
CA MET A 716 -26.18 -26.69 -27.54
C MET A 716 -26.53 -26.70 -26.05
N MET A 717 -27.70 -26.17 -25.65
CA MET A 717 -28.17 -26.25 -24.25
C MET A 717 -28.31 -27.70 -23.78
N VAL A 718 -28.87 -28.58 -24.61
CA VAL A 718 -29.02 -30.00 -24.28
C VAL A 718 -27.65 -30.66 -24.14
N GLN A 719 -26.73 -30.39 -25.06
CA GLN A 719 -25.37 -30.88 -24.99
C GLN A 719 -24.66 -30.41 -23.70
N ILE A 720 -24.77 -29.13 -23.34
CA ILE A 720 -24.19 -28.59 -22.10
C ILE A 720 -24.80 -29.28 -20.89
N MET A 721 -26.12 -29.51 -20.88
CA MET A 721 -26.79 -30.22 -19.79
C MET A 721 -26.21 -31.64 -19.66
N GLU A 722 -26.07 -32.38 -20.76
CA GLU A 722 -25.48 -33.72 -20.75
C GLU A 722 -24.05 -33.74 -20.21
N GLU A 723 -23.20 -32.83 -20.72
CA GLU A 723 -21.81 -32.71 -20.29
C GLU A 723 -21.72 -32.35 -18.80
N ARG A 724 -22.50 -31.36 -18.34
CA ARG A 724 -22.52 -30.94 -16.93
C ARG A 724 -23.07 -32.01 -16.00
N MET A 725 -24.07 -32.76 -16.44
CA MET A 725 -24.59 -33.85 -15.64
C MET A 725 -23.56 -34.99 -15.53
N ALA A 726 -22.69 -35.18 -16.51
CA ALA A 726 -21.63 -36.20 -16.48
C ALA A 726 -20.42 -35.82 -15.60
N GLU A 727 -20.31 -34.56 -15.16
CA GLU A 727 -19.23 -34.11 -14.26
C GLU A 727 -19.45 -34.63 -12.83
N GLU A 728 -18.35 -34.97 -12.13
CA GLU A 728 -18.42 -35.39 -10.71
C GLU A 728 -18.86 -34.25 -9.78
N ARG A 729 -18.54 -33.00 -10.13
CA ARG A 729 -18.86 -31.79 -9.37
C ARG A 729 -19.79 -30.88 -10.16
N ILE A 730 -21.05 -31.26 -10.21
CA ILE A 730 -22.09 -30.55 -10.95
C ILE A 730 -22.33 -29.17 -10.35
N ASN A 731 -22.22 -28.11 -11.16
CA ASN A 731 -22.69 -26.78 -10.79
C ASN A 731 -24.20 -26.67 -11.01
N TRP A 732 -24.97 -27.06 -10.00
CA TRP A 732 -26.43 -27.12 -10.04
C TRP A 732 -27.10 -25.79 -10.42
N LYS A 733 -26.48 -24.65 -10.09
CA LYS A 733 -27.01 -23.32 -10.44
C LYS A 733 -26.96 -23.06 -11.95
N VAL A 734 -25.97 -23.60 -12.66
CA VAL A 734 -25.90 -23.51 -14.13
C VAL A 734 -26.98 -24.39 -14.75
N VAL A 735 -27.13 -25.61 -14.26
CA VAL A 735 -28.16 -26.56 -14.72
C VAL A 735 -29.57 -26.01 -14.47
N GLU A 736 -29.83 -25.44 -13.31
CA GLU A 736 -31.09 -24.77 -12.97
C GLU A 736 -31.40 -23.64 -13.96
N ARG A 737 -30.43 -22.77 -14.26
CA ARG A 737 -30.59 -21.67 -15.23
C ARG A 737 -30.80 -22.17 -16.64
N LEU A 738 -30.13 -23.27 -17.01
CA LEU A 738 -30.31 -23.91 -18.30
C LEU A 738 -31.73 -24.45 -18.45
N VAL A 739 -32.24 -25.18 -17.45
CA VAL A 739 -33.61 -25.70 -17.46
C VAL A 739 -34.64 -24.57 -17.43
N GLN A 740 -34.40 -23.50 -16.67
CA GLN A 740 -35.22 -22.28 -16.74
C GLN A 740 -35.23 -21.67 -18.15
N GLY A 741 -34.08 -21.68 -18.83
CA GLY A 741 -33.99 -21.25 -20.23
C GLY A 741 -34.84 -22.12 -21.16
N LEU A 742 -34.78 -23.45 -21.01
CA LEU A 742 -35.63 -24.38 -21.77
C LEU A 742 -37.11 -24.13 -21.49
N PHE A 743 -37.48 -23.92 -20.23
CA PHE A 743 -38.86 -23.61 -19.82
C PHE A 743 -39.41 -22.37 -20.52
N VAL A 744 -38.65 -21.27 -20.50
CA VAL A 744 -39.10 -20.02 -21.13
C VAL A 744 -39.15 -20.18 -22.65
N LEU A 745 -38.22 -20.92 -23.26
CA LEU A 745 -38.27 -21.22 -24.70
C LEU A 745 -39.53 -22.00 -25.11
N CYS A 746 -40.12 -22.82 -24.22
CA CYS A 746 -41.38 -23.53 -24.48
C CYS A 746 -42.61 -22.62 -24.61
N PHE A 747 -42.52 -21.32 -24.28
CA PHE A 747 -43.66 -20.41 -24.40
C PHE A 747 -44.09 -20.18 -25.87
N ARG A 748 -43.27 -20.61 -26.83
CA ARG A 748 -43.61 -20.67 -28.25
C ARG A 748 -43.80 -22.10 -28.72
N GLU A 749 -44.90 -22.36 -29.42
CA GLU A 749 -45.23 -23.69 -29.95
C GLU A 749 -44.16 -24.22 -30.92
N ASP A 750 -43.61 -23.37 -31.79
CA ASP A 750 -42.54 -23.73 -32.73
C ASP A 750 -41.30 -24.33 -32.02
N ASN A 751 -40.96 -23.77 -30.86
CA ASN A 751 -39.83 -24.22 -30.05
C ASN A 751 -40.12 -25.56 -29.37
N VAL A 752 -41.37 -25.79 -28.92
CA VAL A 752 -41.80 -27.06 -28.33
C VAL A 752 -41.64 -28.20 -29.33
N TYR A 753 -42.00 -27.97 -30.61
CA TYR A 753 -41.81 -28.96 -31.67
C TYR A 753 -40.33 -29.32 -31.86
N THR A 754 -39.44 -28.32 -31.81
CA THR A 754 -37.99 -28.52 -31.91
C THR A 754 -37.44 -29.33 -30.73
N LEU A 755 -37.91 -29.05 -29.50
CA LEU A 755 -37.54 -29.83 -28.31
C LEU A 755 -37.96 -31.31 -28.40
N LYS A 756 -39.13 -31.59 -29.01
CA LYS A 756 -39.60 -32.98 -29.23
C LYS A 756 -38.65 -33.73 -30.15
N ARG A 757 -38.15 -33.07 -31.21
CA ARG A 757 -37.27 -33.69 -32.21
C ARG A 757 -35.90 -34.07 -31.63
N ASP A 758 -35.37 -33.29 -30.69
CA ASP A 758 -33.98 -33.42 -30.20
C ASP A 758 -33.83 -34.34 -28.97
N ASN A 759 -34.82 -35.19 -28.65
CA ASN A 759 -34.81 -36.11 -27.49
C ASN A 759 -34.59 -35.40 -26.13
N VAL A 760 -34.91 -34.12 -26.03
CA VAL A 760 -34.65 -33.30 -24.82
C VAL A 760 -35.40 -33.84 -23.61
N ILE A 761 -36.60 -34.39 -23.81
CA ILE A 761 -37.43 -34.97 -22.75
C ILE A 761 -36.67 -36.07 -22.00
N LYS A 762 -36.02 -36.99 -22.72
CA LYS A 762 -35.24 -38.07 -22.08
C LYS A 762 -34.13 -37.51 -21.21
N LYS A 763 -33.42 -36.49 -21.69
CA LYS A 763 -32.33 -35.85 -20.95
C LYS A 763 -32.82 -35.04 -19.75
N LEU A 764 -33.99 -34.42 -19.85
CA LEU A 764 -34.65 -33.77 -18.72
C LEU A 764 -35.08 -34.78 -17.65
N VAL A 765 -35.59 -35.94 -18.04
CA VAL A 765 -35.89 -37.03 -17.11
C VAL A 765 -34.59 -37.50 -16.44
N ASP A 766 -33.53 -37.82 -17.17
CA ASP A 766 -32.23 -38.20 -16.58
C ASP A 766 -31.71 -37.14 -15.59
N THR A 767 -31.83 -35.85 -15.95
CA THR A 767 -31.47 -34.71 -15.10
C THR A 767 -32.35 -34.62 -13.85
N LEU A 768 -33.65 -34.95 -13.96
CA LEU A 768 -34.61 -34.99 -12.86
C LEU A 768 -34.28 -36.10 -11.87
N ILE A 769 -33.90 -37.29 -12.35
CA ILE A 769 -33.47 -38.38 -11.48
C ILE A 769 -32.25 -37.95 -10.68
N ARG A 770 -31.22 -37.45 -11.35
CA ARG A 770 -30.00 -36.98 -10.68
C ARG A 770 -30.27 -35.79 -9.74
N SER A 771 -31.14 -34.84 -10.11
CA SER A 771 -31.44 -33.71 -9.22
C SER A 771 -32.17 -34.14 -7.96
N LEU A 772 -33.03 -35.17 -8.03
CA LEU A 772 -33.64 -35.82 -6.87
C LEU A 772 -32.59 -36.54 -6.00
N GLU A 773 -31.65 -37.26 -6.61
CA GLU A 773 -30.53 -37.91 -5.89
C GLU A 773 -29.68 -36.90 -5.10
N PHE A 774 -29.40 -35.74 -5.69
CA PHE A 774 -28.61 -34.66 -5.08
C PHE A 774 -29.44 -33.57 -4.38
N ARG A 775 -30.75 -33.81 -4.19
CA ARG A 775 -31.67 -32.97 -3.41
C ARG A 775 -31.80 -31.52 -3.89
N GLN A 776 -31.76 -31.30 -5.20
CA GLN A 776 -31.91 -29.97 -5.81
C GLN A 776 -33.38 -29.67 -6.12
N VAL A 777 -34.17 -29.37 -5.08
CA VAL A 777 -35.63 -29.18 -5.18
C VAL A 777 -36.03 -28.10 -6.19
N ASP A 778 -35.32 -26.96 -6.21
CA ASP A 778 -35.63 -25.88 -7.16
C ASP A 778 -35.48 -26.35 -8.60
N LEU A 779 -34.41 -27.10 -8.91
CA LEU A 779 -34.18 -27.67 -10.24
C LEU A 779 -35.28 -28.70 -10.60
N VAL A 780 -35.68 -29.55 -9.67
CA VAL A 780 -36.80 -30.50 -9.85
C VAL A 780 -38.07 -29.77 -10.29
N ILE A 781 -38.43 -28.69 -9.58
CA ILE A 781 -39.61 -27.88 -9.91
C ILE A 781 -39.49 -27.30 -11.33
N GLN A 782 -38.31 -26.77 -11.69
CA GLN A 782 -38.10 -26.22 -13.04
C GLN A 782 -38.21 -27.30 -14.13
N ILE A 783 -37.69 -28.50 -13.89
CA ILE A 783 -37.80 -29.60 -14.88
C ILE A 783 -39.25 -30.01 -15.07
N ILE A 784 -40.03 -30.11 -13.98
CA ILE A 784 -41.44 -30.49 -14.05
C ILE A 784 -42.24 -29.45 -14.83
N LYS A 785 -41.98 -28.16 -14.59
CA LYS A 785 -42.55 -27.05 -15.37
C LYS A 785 -42.25 -27.16 -16.87
N VAL A 786 -41.07 -27.64 -17.26
CA VAL A 786 -40.77 -27.90 -18.68
C VAL A 786 -41.60 -29.09 -19.19
N LEU A 787 -41.66 -30.18 -18.41
CA LEU A 787 -42.37 -31.40 -18.78
C LEU A 787 -43.88 -31.19 -18.96
N THR A 788 -44.50 -30.24 -18.25
CA THR A 788 -45.93 -29.94 -18.42
C THR A 788 -46.29 -29.45 -19.83
N TYR A 789 -45.36 -28.80 -20.55
CA TYR A 789 -45.59 -28.40 -21.95
C TYR A 789 -45.67 -29.59 -22.93
N PHE A 790 -45.15 -30.76 -22.55
CA PHE A 790 -45.21 -31.98 -23.36
C PHE A 790 -46.38 -32.89 -23.00
N SER A 791 -47.18 -32.54 -21.98
CA SER A 791 -48.24 -33.40 -21.46
C SER A 791 -49.47 -33.54 -22.38
N ASN A 792 -49.64 -32.62 -23.34
CA ASN A 792 -50.73 -32.65 -24.31
C ASN A 792 -50.50 -33.61 -25.49
N ASP A 793 -49.32 -34.24 -25.62
CA ASP A 793 -49.10 -35.30 -26.61
C ASP A 793 -49.76 -36.59 -26.12
N GLU A 794 -50.80 -37.01 -26.82
CA GLU A 794 -51.61 -38.17 -26.44
C GLU A 794 -50.74 -39.45 -26.40
N VAL A 795 -50.67 -40.03 -25.20
CA VAL A 795 -50.24 -41.40 -24.88
C VAL A 795 -48.75 -41.62 -24.62
N GLY A 796 -47.78 -41.30 -25.49
CA GLY A 796 -46.42 -41.85 -25.35
C GLY A 796 -45.55 -41.31 -24.20
N TRP A 797 -45.43 -39.98 -24.09
CA TRP A 797 -44.45 -39.34 -23.19
C TRP A 797 -44.91 -39.23 -21.75
N SER A 798 -46.21 -39.08 -21.55
CA SER A 798 -46.82 -39.16 -20.24
C SER A 798 -46.52 -40.50 -19.57
N GLN A 799 -46.46 -41.63 -20.32
CA GLN A 799 -46.10 -42.94 -19.74
C GLN A 799 -44.66 -42.97 -19.26
N ILE A 800 -43.74 -42.43 -20.06
CA ILE A 800 -42.31 -42.38 -19.74
C ILE A 800 -42.07 -41.48 -18.53
N ILE A 801 -42.66 -40.27 -18.55
CA ILE A 801 -42.56 -39.31 -17.44
C ILE A 801 -43.14 -39.93 -16.17
N CYS A 802 -44.34 -40.51 -16.21
CA CYS A 802 -44.93 -41.13 -15.03
C CYS A 802 -44.07 -42.29 -14.52
N ARG A 803 -43.65 -43.22 -15.38
CA ARG A 803 -42.86 -44.39 -14.95
C ARG A 803 -41.52 -43.99 -14.34
N ASP A 804 -40.75 -43.17 -15.04
CA ASP A 804 -39.35 -42.90 -14.68
C ASP A 804 -39.25 -41.82 -13.59
N VAL A 805 -40.16 -40.83 -13.57
CA VAL A 805 -40.25 -39.85 -12.46
C VAL A 805 -40.78 -40.50 -11.18
N ILE A 806 -41.79 -41.38 -11.26
CA ILE A 806 -42.25 -42.15 -10.09
C ILE A 806 -41.09 -43.00 -9.57
N LYS A 807 -40.37 -43.71 -10.45
CA LYS A 807 -39.23 -44.53 -10.06
C LYS A 807 -38.14 -43.71 -9.36
N ALA A 808 -37.80 -42.53 -9.88
CA ALA A 808 -36.81 -41.63 -9.27
C ALA A 808 -37.27 -41.05 -7.93
N CYS A 809 -38.53 -40.61 -7.84
CA CYS A 809 -39.13 -40.17 -6.58
C CYS A 809 -39.08 -41.30 -5.54
N MET A 810 -39.39 -42.54 -5.93
CA MET A 810 -39.33 -43.71 -5.07
C MET A 810 -37.90 -44.05 -4.61
N MET A 811 -36.89 -43.87 -5.46
CA MET A 811 -35.47 -44.01 -5.08
C MET A 811 -35.04 -42.89 -4.10
N ALA A 812 -35.45 -41.65 -4.34
CA ALA A 812 -35.14 -40.53 -3.45
C ALA A 812 -35.78 -40.70 -2.06
N LEU A 813 -36.98 -41.28 -1.98
CA LEU A 813 -37.67 -41.62 -0.73
C LEU A 813 -36.95 -42.66 0.14
N GLN A 814 -36.05 -43.47 -0.45
CA GLN A 814 -35.23 -44.44 0.29
C GLN A 814 -34.09 -43.76 1.08
N THR A 815 -33.84 -42.46 0.87
CA THR A 815 -32.82 -41.70 1.60
C THR A 815 -33.34 -41.19 2.96
N LYS A 816 -32.44 -41.04 3.97
CA LYS A 816 -32.79 -40.92 5.41
C LYS A 816 -33.33 -39.57 5.92
N SER A 817 -33.55 -38.55 5.09
CA SER A 817 -33.97 -37.20 5.53
C SER A 817 -35.50 -37.05 5.63
N LYS A 818 -36.02 -36.59 6.77
CA LYS A 818 -37.47 -36.49 7.05
C LYS A 818 -38.19 -35.33 6.33
N LEU A 819 -37.55 -34.16 6.23
CA LEU A 819 -38.17 -32.96 5.64
C LEU A 819 -38.44 -33.10 4.13
N GLU A 820 -37.68 -33.97 3.46
CA GLU A 820 -37.69 -34.15 2.01
C GLU A 820 -38.72 -35.18 1.55
N LYS A 821 -39.12 -36.13 2.42
CA LYS A 821 -40.14 -37.12 2.10
C LYS A 821 -41.51 -36.48 1.84
N LYS A 822 -41.90 -35.44 2.60
CA LYS A 822 -43.20 -34.76 2.44
C LYS A 822 -43.35 -34.12 1.06
N PHE A 823 -42.31 -33.44 0.57
CA PHE A 823 -42.32 -32.83 -0.76
C PHE A 823 -42.39 -33.88 -1.86
N ILE A 824 -41.58 -34.95 -1.77
CA ILE A 824 -41.60 -36.02 -2.76
C ILE A 824 -42.96 -36.75 -2.76
N LEU A 825 -43.57 -36.92 -1.59
CA LEU A 825 -44.91 -37.51 -1.43
C LEU A 825 -46.00 -36.60 -2.02
N ALA A 826 -45.94 -35.29 -1.79
CA ALA A 826 -46.85 -34.32 -2.42
C ALA A 826 -46.71 -34.33 -3.94
N LEU A 827 -45.47 -34.35 -4.44
CA LEU A 827 -45.18 -34.43 -5.86
C LEU A 827 -45.71 -35.73 -6.49
N LEU A 828 -45.51 -36.86 -5.81
CA LEU A 828 -46.08 -38.14 -6.23
C LEU A 828 -47.60 -38.10 -6.23
N CYS A 829 -48.24 -37.42 -5.27
CA CYS A 829 -49.69 -37.27 -5.23
C CYS A 829 -50.20 -36.44 -6.42
N ASP A 830 -49.59 -35.30 -6.70
CA ASP A 830 -49.95 -34.44 -7.83
C ASP A 830 -49.77 -35.18 -9.17
N ILE A 831 -48.66 -35.92 -9.32
CA ILE A 831 -48.42 -36.77 -10.49
C ILE A 831 -49.50 -37.86 -10.57
N CYS A 832 -49.79 -38.58 -9.49
CA CYS A 832 -50.76 -39.68 -9.48
C CYS A 832 -52.22 -39.22 -9.66
N GLN A 833 -52.55 -37.96 -9.39
CA GLN A 833 -53.88 -37.39 -9.60
C GLN A 833 -54.15 -37.01 -11.07
N SER A 834 -53.11 -36.94 -11.92
CA SER A 834 -53.28 -36.70 -13.35
C SER A 834 -54.04 -37.87 -14.02
N PRO A 835 -55.10 -37.60 -14.79
CA PRO A 835 -55.90 -38.65 -15.48
C PRO A 835 -55.05 -39.55 -16.38
N ILE A 836 -53.98 -38.99 -16.93
CA ILE A 836 -53.06 -39.69 -17.81
C ILE A 836 -52.21 -40.68 -16.99
N THR A 837 -51.72 -40.26 -15.83
CA THR A 837 -50.95 -41.10 -14.90
C THR A 837 -51.76 -42.29 -14.40
N ILE A 838 -53.04 -42.09 -14.10
CA ILE A 838 -53.95 -43.20 -13.73
C ILE A 838 -54.09 -44.21 -14.86
N LYS A 839 -54.13 -43.76 -16.12
CA LYS A 839 -54.19 -44.64 -17.30
C LYS A 839 -52.91 -45.46 -17.47
N ILE A 840 -51.74 -44.86 -17.20
CA ILE A 840 -50.42 -45.50 -17.29
C ILE A 840 -50.18 -46.50 -16.16
N ILE A 841 -50.57 -46.13 -14.94
CA ILE A 841 -50.45 -46.98 -13.76
C ILE A 841 -51.20 -48.32 -13.94
N LYS A 842 -52.28 -48.34 -14.76
CA LYS A 842 -52.99 -49.57 -15.13
C LYS A 842 -52.22 -50.49 -16.08
N GLU A 843 -51.23 -49.97 -16.82
CA GLU A 843 -50.48 -50.72 -17.84
C GLU A 843 -49.15 -51.28 -17.32
N ILE A 844 -48.66 -50.84 -16.15
CA ILE A 844 -47.43 -51.34 -15.53
C ILE A 844 -47.75 -52.59 -14.67
N PRO A 845 -47.09 -53.76 -14.87
CA PRO A 845 -47.26 -54.93 -14.02
C PRO A 845 -46.92 -54.62 -12.55
N TRP A 846 -47.93 -54.61 -11.67
CA TRP A 846 -47.83 -54.13 -10.28
C TRP A 846 -46.86 -54.94 -9.40
N ASN A 847 -46.70 -56.23 -9.69
CA ASN A 847 -46.00 -57.19 -8.83
C ASN A 847 -44.48 -57.02 -8.79
N ASP A 848 -43.85 -56.45 -9.82
CA ASP A 848 -42.37 -56.39 -9.93
C ASP A 848 -41.77 -54.99 -9.69
N GLY A 849 -42.58 -53.94 -9.54
CA GLY A 849 -42.09 -52.55 -9.44
C GLY A 849 -42.62 -51.77 -8.24
N ILE A 850 -43.82 -51.21 -8.37
CA ILE A 850 -44.36 -50.19 -7.45
C ILE A 850 -44.74 -50.78 -6.09
N GLY A 851 -45.36 -51.97 -6.05
CA GLY A 851 -45.78 -52.62 -4.80
C GLY A 851 -44.61 -53.04 -3.90
N LYS A 852 -43.51 -53.54 -4.49
CA LYS A 852 -42.31 -53.95 -3.76
C LYS A 852 -41.50 -52.74 -3.25
N LEU A 853 -41.45 -51.67 -4.02
CA LEU A 853 -40.80 -50.40 -3.65
C LEU A 853 -41.57 -49.63 -2.57
N LEU A 854 -42.92 -49.61 -2.63
CA LEU A 854 -43.78 -49.03 -1.58
C LEU A 854 -43.62 -49.79 -0.25
N ASN A 855 -43.52 -51.12 -0.28
CA ASN A 855 -43.27 -51.93 0.90
C ASN A 855 -41.87 -51.71 1.52
N MET A 856 -40.84 -51.40 0.72
CA MET A 856 -39.47 -51.19 1.21
C MET A 856 -39.19 -49.77 1.74
N ALA A 857 -39.87 -48.74 1.23
CA ALA A 857 -39.57 -47.34 1.55
C ALA A 857 -40.34 -46.77 2.76
N PHE A 858 -41.42 -47.42 3.23
CA PHE A 858 -42.42 -46.78 4.11
C PHE A 858 -42.87 -47.60 5.32
N THR A 859 -42.00 -48.41 5.93
CA THR A 859 -42.29 -49.10 7.19
C THR A 859 -42.31 -48.19 8.44
N GLU A 860 -41.87 -46.92 8.34
CA GLU A 860 -41.72 -46.03 9.51
C GLU A 860 -42.75 -44.88 9.61
N GLU A 861 -43.53 -44.57 8.56
CA GLU A 861 -44.52 -43.47 8.58
C GLU A 861 -45.82 -43.87 7.80
N PRO A 862 -46.90 -44.32 8.47
CA PRO A 862 -48.10 -44.87 7.83
C PRO A 862 -49.08 -43.82 7.24
N ALA A 863 -49.06 -42.57 7.73
CA ALA A 863 -50.00 -41.53 7.31
C ALA A 863 -49.88 -41.11 5.82
N PRO A 864 -48.66 -40.93 5.25
CA PRO A 864 -48.51 -40.62 3.84
C PRO A 864 -48.95 -41.75 2.89
N VAL A 865 -48.75 -43.00 3.31
CA VAL A 865 -49.21 -44.18 2.55
C VAL A 865 -50.73 -44.18 2.49
N SER A 866 -51.40 -43.87 3.61
CA SER A 866 -52.86 -43.72 3.65
C SER A 866 -53.35 -42.65 2.67
N PHE A 867 -52.66 -41.50 2.62
CA PHE A 867 -53.00 -40.39 1.73
C PHE A 867 -52.83 -40.76 0.25
N ILE A 868 -51.70 -41.38 -0.14
CA ILE A 868 -51.46 -41.87 -1.51
C ILE A 868 -52.51 -42.92 -1.90
N VAL A 869 -52.75 -43.92 -1.05
CA VAL A 869 -53.75 -44.97 -1.29
C VAL A 869 -55.16 -44.38 -1.39
N SER A 870 -55.47 -43.34 -0.60
CA SER A 870 -56.76 -42.64 -0.67
C SER A 870 -56.93 -41.80 -1.94
N SER A 871 -55.84 -41.33 -2.55
CA SER A 871 -55.87 -40.61 -3.83
C SER A 871 -56.21 -41.55 -5.00
N PHE A 872 -55.90 -42.85 -4.87
CA PHE A 872 -56.33 -43.90 -5.80
C PHE A 872 -57.77 -44.40 -5.58
N ASN A 873 -58.58 -43.78 -4.69
CA ASN A 873 -59.91 -44.27 -4.29
C ASN A 873 -60.93 -44.42 -5.45
N ARG A 874 -60.68 -43.86 -6.63
CA ARG A 874 -61.56 -44.04 -7.79
C ARG A 874 -61.36 -45.38 -8.51
N ASP A 875 -60.33 -46.16 -8.17
CA ASP A 875 -60.04 -47.44 -8.82
C ASP A 875 -59.91 -48.62 -7.83
N ILE A 876 -60.98 -49.40 -7.71
CA ILE A 876 -61.12 -50.52 -6.75
C ILE A 876 -60.04 -51.61 -6.97
N VAL A 877 -59.60 -51.81 -8.21
CA VAL A 877 -58.64 -52.85 -8.58
C VAL A 877 -57.25 -52.55 -8.01
N ILE A 878 -56.78 -51.31 -8.18
CA ILE A 878 -55.48 -50.86 -7.67
C ILE A 878 -55.48 -50.86 -6.14
N ARG A 879 -56.58 -50.37 -5.54
CA ARG A 879 -56.76 -50.38 -4.08
C ARG A 879 -56.67 -51.78 -3.49
N ASN A 880 -57.35 -52.76 -4.11
CA ASN A 880 -57.33 -54.15 -3.63
C ASN A 880 -55.95 -54.81 -3.81
N GLN A 881 -55.20 -54.50 -4.86
CA GLN A 881 -53.84 -55.00 -5.06
C GLN A 881 -52.82 -54.41 -4.07
N ILE A 882 -52.95 -53.12 -3.70
CA ILE A 882 -52.10 -52.51 -2.66
C ILE A 882 -52.41 -53.14 -1.29
N THR A 883 -53.69 -53.35 -0.99
CA THR A 883 -54.15 -53.87 0.31
C THR A 883 -53.74 -55.33 0.54
N THR A 884 -53.63 -56.16 -0.51
CA THR A 884 -53.26 -57.58 -0.38
C THR A 884 -51.75 -57.83 -0.22
N MET A 885 -50.90 -56.83 -0.50
CA MET A 885 -49.44 -56.99 -0.47
C MET A 885 -48.75 -56.32 0.72
N LEU A 886 -49.47 -55.52 1.52
CA LEU A 886 -48.97 -54.98 2.79
C LEU A 886 -49.05 -56.07 3.88
N PRO A 887 -48.05 -56.19 4.79
CA PRO A 887 -48.17 -57.04 5.97
C PRO A 887 -49.43 -56.66 6.76
N ARG A 888 -50.21 -57.65 7.24
CA ARG A 888 -51.47 -57.41 7.97
C ARG A 888 -51.34 -56.40 9.12
N GLU A 889 -50.17 -56.35 9.73
CA GLU A 889 -49.79 -55.47 10.83
C GLU A 889 -49.83 -53.99 10.41
N ASN A 890 -49.32 -53.66 9.22
CA ASN A 890 -49.24 -52.28 8.70
C ASN A 890 -50.56 -51.79 8.09
N ILE A 891 -51.43 -52.70 7.62
CA ILE A 891 -52.72 -52.36 7.02
C ILE A 891 -53.60 -51.62 8.02
N THR A 892 -53.58 -52.03 9.28
CA THR A 892 -54.37 -51.42 10.36
C THR A 892 -53.93 -49.98 10.60
N ASP A 893 -52.64 -49.75 10.78
CA ASP A 893 -52.06 -48.42 11.04
C ASP A 893 -52.28 -47.44 9.88
N ILE A 894 -52.16 -47.92 8.63
CA ILE A 894 -52.42 -47.13 7.42
C ILE A 894 -53.91 -46.76 7.31
N LEU A 895 -54.83 -47.68 7.64
CA LEU A 895 -56.27 -47.41 7.54
C LEU A 895 -56.79 -46.51 8.68
N THR A 896 -56.13 -46.52 9.85
CA THR A 896 -56.49 -45.68 11.01
C THR A 896 -55.87 -44.29 10.99
N ALA A 897 -54.78 -44.07 10.25
CA ALA A 897 -54.10 -42.77 10.14
C ALA A 897 -54.91 -41.65 9.46
N LYS A 898 -56.16 -41.89 9.03
CA LYS A 898 -57.04 -40.87 8.43
C LYS A 898 -57.29 -39.63 9.31
N GLY A 899 -57.17 -39.76 10.63
CA GLY A 899 -57.32 -38.66 11.58
C GLY A 899 -56.16 -37.66 11.55
N ASP A 900 -54.92 -38.14 11.37
CA ASP A 900 -53.70 -37.35 11.47
C ASP A 900 -53.37 -36.54 10.21
N ILE A 901 -54.05 -36.79 9.09
CA ILE A 901 -53.73 -36.21 7.77
C ILE A 901 -53.98 -34.69 7.74
N ARG A 902 -55.04 -34.19 8.39
CA ARG A 902 -55.34 -32.74 8.45
C ARG A 902 -54.38 -32.02 9.40
N GLU A 903 -54.11 -32.61 10.56
CA GLU A 903 -53.16 -32.06 11.54
C GLU A 903 -51.73 -32.00 10.97
N TRP A 904 -51.33 -33.03 10.22
CA TRP A 904 -50.03 -33.11 9.53
C TRP A 904 -49.87 -32.10 8.38
N LEU A 905 -50.95 -31.78 7.66
CA LEU A 905 -50.97 -30.73 6.63
C LEU A 905 -50.98 -29.32 7.23
N ASP A 906 -51.64 -29.11 8.38
CA ASP A 906 -51.81 -27.80 9.00
C ASP A 906 -50.64 -27.38 9.91
N SER A 907 -49.87 -28.31 10.48
CA SER A 907 -48.85 -27.97 11.50
C SER A 907 -47.47 -27.58 10.95
N GLU A 908 -47.15 -27.83 9.67
CA GLU A 908 -45.76 -27.70 9.16
C GLU A 908 -45.59 -27.05 7.76
N ILE A 909 -46.64 -26.50 7.14
CA ILE A 909 -46.49 -25.70 5.90
C ILE A 909 -46.16 -24.23 6.29
N PRO A 910 -45.02 -23.65 5.87
CA PRO A 910 -44.66 -22.28 6.22
C PRO A 910 -45.67 -21.23 5.70
N ALA A 911 -45.96 -20.22 6.51
CA ALA A 911 -47.03 -19.23 6.31
C ALA A 911 -46.99 -18.40 5.00
N HIS A 912 -45.93 -18.48 4.19
CA HIS A 912 -45.81 -17.69 2.95
C HIS A 912 -46.59 -18.27 1.75
N GLN A 913 -47.09 -19.51 1.82
CA GLN A 913 -48.00 -20.07 0.80
C GLN A 913 -49.49 -19.78 1.06
N LYS A 914 -49.86 -19.24 2.23
CA LYS A 914 -51.26 -18.89 2.56
C LYS A 914 -51.73 -17.53 2.00
N ARG A 915 -50.90 -16.76 1.29
CA ARG A 915 -51.23 -15.38 0.82
C ARG A 915 -51.51 -15.22 -0.68
N LEU A 916 -51.64 -16.30 -1.45
CA LEU A 916 -51.93 -16.22 -2.89
C LEU A 916 -53.39 -16.58 -3.26
N GLY A 917 -54.29 -16.66 -2.29
CA GLY A 917 -55.68 -17.12 -2.48
C GLY A 917 -56.80 -16.08 -2.30
N ASP A 918 -56.54 -14.90 -1.73
CA ASP A 918 -57.63 -14.06 -1.19
C ASP A 918 -57.93 -12.74 -1.94
N ASP A 919 -57.30 -12.45 -3.09
CA ASP A 919 -57.51 -11.16 -3.80
C ASP A 919 -58.04 -11.29 -5.24
N ILE A 920 -58.85 -12.32 -5.53
CA ILE A 920 -59.65 -12.36 -6.76
C ILE A 920 -61.08 -12.79 -6.43
N GLY A 921 -61.94 -11.79 -6.23
CA GLY A 921 -63.34 -11.89 -6.61
C GLY A 921 -64.37 -11.57 -5.52
N VAL A 922 -64.71 -10.28 -5.37
CA VAL A 922 -66.10 -9.81 -5.20
C VAL A 922 -66.14 -8.36 -5.68
N LEU A 923 -66.87 -8.07 -6.76
CA LEU A 923 -67.76 -6.91 -6.91
C LEU A 923 -68.46 -7.01 -8.28
N SER A 924 -69.45 -7.90 -8.34
CA SER A 924 -70.51 -7.85 -9.33
C SER A 924 -71.83 -7.59 -8.63
N GLU A 925 -72.51 -6.54 -9.12
CA GLU A 925 -73.96 -6.28 -9.14
C GLU A 925 -74.52 -5.06 -8.38
N ARG A 926 -75.30 -4.31 -9.19
CA ARG A 926 -76.32 -3.26 -8.95
C ARG A 926 -75.78 -1.82 -8.90
N GLN A 927 -76.26 -0.87 -9.70
CA GLN A 927 -77.47 -0.78 -10.53
C GLN A 927 -77.34 0.38 -11.55
N ASN A 928 -77.89 0.17 -12.75
CA ASN A 928 -78.61 1.08 -13.66
C ASN A 928 -78.33 2.60 -13.65
N VAL A 929 -78.07 3.17 -14.85
CA VAL A 929 -78.96 4.15 -15.55
C VAL A 929 -78.41 4.44 -16.97
N ASP A 930 -79.25 4.08 -17.96
CA ASP A 930 -79.53 4.65 -19.29
C ASP A 930 -78.41 5.09 -20.28
N PRO A 931 -78.31 4.45 -21.48
CA PRO A 931 -77.44 4.85 -22.58
C PRO A 931 -78.22 5.63 -23.63
N ASN A 932 -78.32 6.95 -23.49
CA ASN A 932 -78.75 7.83 -24.56
C ASN A 932 -78.20 9.24 -24.34
N LYS A 933 -77.02 9.53 -24.91
CA LYS A 933 -76.69 10.81 -25.53
C LYS A 933 -75.27 10.84 -26.10
N ILE A 934 -75.25 11.03 -27.42
CA ILE A 934 -74.32 11.86 -28.19
C ILE A 934 -73.03 11.17 -28.68
N SER A 935 -73.17 10.59 -29.86
CA SER A 935 -72.16 10.69 -30.92
C SER A 935 -72.06 12.13 -31.46
N ALA A 936 -70.89 12.45 -32.02
CA ALA A 936 -70.54 13.58 -32.88
C ALA A 936 -69.95 14.82 -32.19
N ASN A 937 -68.63 15.02 -32.33
CA ASN A 937 -68.13 15.85 -33.43
C ASN A 937 -66.59 15.84 -33.54
N ALA A 938 -66.16 16.07 -34.77
CA ALA A 938 -64.81 16.00 -35.30
C ALA A 938 -63.95 17.24 -35.00
N ASN A 939 -62.64 17.06 -35.19
CA ASN A 939 -61.65 18.03 -35.70
C ASN A 939 -61.64 19.48 -35.17
N LYS A 940 -60.56 19.88 -34.50
CA LYS A 940 -59.60 20.90 -34.97
C LYS A 940 -58.53 21.25 -33.94
N SER A 941 -57.38 21.61 -34.49
CA SER A 941 -56.18 22.27 -33.95
C SER A 941 -56.42 23.46 -33.00
N ALA A 942 -55.53 23.64 -32.01
CA ALA A 942 -55.07 24.92 -31.42
C ALA A 942 -54.14 24.61 -30.22
N THR A 943 -52.82 24.77 -30.36
CA THR A 943 -51.97 25.89 -29.88
C THR A 943 -51.67 25.92 -28.39
N GLU A 944 -50.36 25.94 -28.13
CA GLU A 944 -49.67 26.35 -26.91
C GLU A 944 -50.30 27.62 -26.32
N ASP A 945 -50.78 27.56 -25.06
CA ASP A 945 -50.77 28.70 -24.12
C ASP A 945 -51.43 28.45 -22.74
N THR A 946 -51.77 27.20 -22.38
CA THR A 946 -52.47 26.93 -21.10
C THR A 946 -51.66 26.13 -20.08
N ILE A 947 -50.33 26.12 -20.16
CA ILE A 947 -49.45 25.50 -19.15
C ILE A 947 -48.62 26.53 -18.37
N ASN A 948 -48.46 27.76 -18.87
CA ASN A 948 -47.66 28.80 -18.20
C ASN A 948 -48.40 29.60 -17.11
N LYS A 949 -49.60 29.19 -16.70
CA LYS A 949 -50.40 29.89 -15.67
C LYS A 949 -50.52 29.17 -14.33
N ALA A 950 -49.88 28.00 -14.17
CA ALA A 950 -49.80 27.28 -12.90
C ALA A 950 -48.42 27.37 -12.21
N ILE A 951 -47.42 28.00 -12.86
CA ILE A 951 -46.04 28.13 -12.35
C ILE A 951 -45.75 29.55 -11.83
N ALA A 952 -46.59 30.54 -12.15
CA ALA A 952 -46.36 31.94 -11.79
C ALA A 952 -46.83 32.37 -10.38
N ASP A 953 -47.56 31.52 -9.65
CA ASP A 953 -48.14 31.88 -8.33
C ASP A 953 -47.39 31.31 -7.11
N SER A 954 -46.24 30.63 -7.30
CA SER A 954 -45.45 30.07 -6.18
C SER A 954 -44.12 30.80 -5.89
N ILE A 955 -43.75 31.85 -6.64
CA ILE A 955 -42.43 32.53 -6.50
C ILE A 955 -42.60 34.03 -6.22
N LYS A 956 -43.51 34.41 -5.31
CA LYS A 956 -43.70 35.84 -4.98
C LYS A 956 -44.00 36.18 -3.52
N ASN A 957 -43.56 35.37 -2.56
CA ASN A 957 -43.61 35.73 -1.13
C ASN A 957 -42.39 35.23 -0.35
N ARG A 958 -41.36 36.08 -0.22
CA ARG A 958 -40.37 36.22 0.89
C ARG A 958 -39.21 37.13 0.40
N MET A 959 -39.45 38.44 0.33
CA MET A 959 -39.17 39.45 1.37
C MET A 959 -37.71 39.93 1.37
N PHE A 960 -37.52 41.11 0.76
CA PHE A 960 -36.40 42.03 0.98
C PHE A 960 -36.83 43.12 1.99
N GLU A 961 -35.83 43.74 2.61
CA GLU A 961 -35.83 44.95 3.46
C GLU A 961 -35.97 44.78 4.99
N SER A 962 -34.87 45.00 5.71
CA SER A 962 -34.59 46.36 6.19
C SER A 962 -33.19 46.48 6.82
N THR A 963 -32.48 47.52 6.40
CA THR A 963 -31.28 48.09 7.03
C THR A 963 -31.67 49.31 7.85
N LYS A 964 -31.13 49.49 9.07
CA LYS A 964 -30.43 50.72 9.53
C LYS A 964 -30.17 50.78 11.05
N ARG A 965 -28.88 51.04 11.36
CA ARG A 965 -28.30 52.08 12.26
C ARG A 965 -28.14 51.90 13.80
N LEU A 966 -26.87 52.14 14.18
CA LEU A 966 -26.32 53.04 15.23
C LEU A 966 -26.12 52.56 16.69
N GLN A 967 -24.82 52.52 17.05
CA GLN A 967 -24.12 53.11 18.21
C GLN A 967 -24.65 53.03 19.66
N ALA A 968 -23.68 52.74 20.54
CA ALA A 968 -23.40 53.30 21.88
C ALA A 968 -23.72 52.45 23.13
N ALA A 969 -22.66 52.34 23.97
CA ALA A 969 -22.61 52.14 25.44
C ALA A 969 -23.27 50.86 26.00
N GLU A 970 -22.84 50.20 27.08
CA GLU A 970 -22.21 50.64 28.32
C GLU A 970 -21.72 49.38 29.09
N LYS A 971 -20.59 49.44 29.81
CA LYS A 971 -20.30 48.61 31.01
C LYS A 971 -21.33 48.97 32.11
N PRO A 972 -21.49 48.30 33.30
CA PRO A 972 -20.53 47.50 34.11
C PRO A 972 -21.22 46.36 34.96
N PRO A 973 -20.81 45.98 36.20
CA PRO A 973 -19.54 45.42 36.74
C PRO A 973 -19.71 44.11 37.59
N SER A 974 -18.57 43.60 38.12
CA SER A 974 -18.33 43.01 39.47
C SER A 974 -19.25 41.88 39.99
N GLU A 975 -18.80 40.71 40.42
CA GLU A 975 -18.05 40.33 41.65
C GLU A 975 -18.38 38.81 41.79
N MET A 976 -17.60 37.87 42.31
CA MET A 976 -17.07 37.79 43.66
C MET A 976 -16.21 36.51 43.73
N THR A 977 -15.11 36.63 44.45
CA THR A 977 -14.26 35.57 44.99
C THR A 977 -15.04 34.53 45.79
N GLN A 978 -14.62 33.26 45.75
CA GLN A 978 -14.51 32.47 46.98
C GLN A 978 -13.47 31.34 46.88
N ARG A 979 -12.62 31.33 47.91
CA ARG A 979 -11.55 30.38 48.24
C ARG A 979 -12.10 29.24 49.10
N SER A 980 -11.21 28.25 49.31
CA SER A 980 -11.09 27.31 50.46
C SER A 980 -11.63 25.90 50.19
N GLY A 981 -11.03 24.79 50.66
CA GLY A 981 -9.87 24.55 51.55
C GLY A 981 -9.13 23.26 51.13
N ILE A 982 -7.83 23.09 51.38
CA ILE A 982 -7.17 22.59 52.61
C ILE A 982 -7.71 21.24 53.10
N THR A 983 -6.92 20.16 52.94
CA THR A 983 -6.34 19.31 54.02
C THR A 983 -5.48 18.19 53.40
N VAL A 984 -4.18 18.09 53.70
CA VAL A 984 -3.53 17.22 54.73
C VAL A 984 -3.83 15.73 54.47
N GLY A 985 -2.91 14.77 54.34
CA GLY A 985 -1.46 14.72 54.50
C GLY A 985 -1.06 13.27 54.83
N LYS A 986 0.14 12.87 54.36
CA LYS A 986 1.06 11.86 54.94
C LYS A 986 0.91 10.34 54.62
N PRO A 987 2.03 9.58 54.73
CA PRO A 987 2.48 8.57 53.75
C PRO A 987 2.75 7.17 54.35
N PHE A 988 2.95 6.15 53.52
CA PHE A 988 3.64 4.89 53.91
C PHE A 988 4.31 4.30 52.64
N GLN A 989 5.65 4.28 52.58
CA GLN A 989 6.60 3.26 53.03
C GLN A 989 6.78 2.08 52.06
N THR A 990 8.04 1.98 51.66
CA THR A 990 8.76 0.86 51.03
C THR A 990 8.72 -0.42 51.87
N GLN A 991 8.61 -1.57 51.21
CA GLN A 991 9.36 -2.75 51.62
C GLN A 991 9.54 -3.73 50.45
N ASP A 992 10.56 -4.56 50.63
CA ASP A 992 11.41 -5.21 49.65
C ASP A 992 11.25 -6.74 49.75
N MET A 993 11.91 -7.48 48.85
CA MET A 993 12.30 -8.91 48.97
C MET A 993 11.34 -10.04 48.52
N SER A 994 11.63 -10.54 47.31
CA SER A 994 12.13 -11.91 46.99
C SER A 994 11.32 -13.21 47.21
N LYS A 995 11.32 -14.02 46.13
CA LYS A 995 11.25 -15.51 46.02
C LYS A 995 9.95 -16.23 46.41
N VAL A 996 9.38 -17.02 45.47
CA VAL A 996 9.11 -18.48 45.53
C VAL A 996 8.28 -18.92 44.30
N GLN A 997 8.56 -20.14 43.82
CA GLN A 997 7.98 -20.89 42.69
C GLN A 997 6.46 -21.16 42.76
N PRO A 998 5.81 -21.59 41.65
CA PRO A 998 4.35 -21.65 41.54
C PRO A 998 3.77 -23.00 41.96
N PRO A 999 2.50 -23.05 42.43
CA PRO A 999 1.68 -24.22 42.29
C PRO A 999 0.50 -24.00 41.33
N GLN A 1000 0.26 -25.03 40.52
CA GLN A 1000 -0.92 -25.23 39.69
C GLN A 1000 -2.21 -25.26 40.53
N ARG A 1001 -3.29 -24.67 40.01
CA ARG A 1001 -4.58 -25.34 39.74
C ARG A 1001 -5.67 -24.35 39.32
N ASP A 1002 -6.22 -24.62 38.14
CA ASP A 1002 -7.64 -24.70 37.79
C ASP A 1002 -8.64 -23.75 38.48
N LEU A 1003 -9.31 -22.93 37.68
CA LEU A 1003 -10.75 -23.05 37.37
C LEU A 1003 -11.20 -21.83 36.54
N LEU A 1004 -11.36 -22.04 35.24
CA LEU A 1004 -12.09 -21.14 34.34
C LEU A 1004 -13.60 -21.35 34.54
N PRO A 1005 -14.43 -20.29 34.62
CA PRO A 1005 -15.83 -20.37 34.23
C PRO A 1005 -15.97 -19.99 32.73
N PRO A 1006 -16.84 -20.68 31.96
CA PRO A 1006 -17.06 -20.37 30.56
C PRO A 1006 -18.06 -19.23 30.40
N SER A 1007 -17.64 -18.09 29.85
CA SER A 1007 -18.58 -17.07 29.39
C SER A 1007 -18.96 -17.32 27.94
N ASN A 1008 -20.06 -18.06 27.76
CA ASN A 1008 -20.87 -18.04 26.56
C ASN A 1008 -21.37 -16.61 26.31
N ILE A 1009 -20.90 -15.97 25.24
CA ILE A 1009 -21.53 -14.76 24.68
C ILE A 1009 -22.14 -15.19 23.33
N PRO A 1010 -23.46 -15.00 23.12
CA PRO A 1010 -24.10 -15.42 21.88
C PRO A 1010 -23.68 -14.53 20.71
N ASN A 1011 -23.37 -15.16 19.59
CA ASN A 1011 -23.24 -14.56 18.26
C ASN A 1011 -24.56 -13.87 17.88
N VAL A 1012 -24.65 -12.55 18.07
CA VAL A 1012 -25.70 -11.73 17.46
C VAL A 1012 -25.21 -11.33 16.06
N LYS A 1013 -25.55 -12.14 15.06
CA LYS A 1013 -25.54 -11.73 13.65
C LYS A 1013 -26.88 -11.04 13.36
N GLY A 1014 -26.91 -9.71 13.48
CA GLY A 1014 -27.99 -8.88 12.99
C GLY A 1014 -27.40 -7.69 12.22
N PRO A 1015 -27.90 -7.36 11.01
CA PRO A 1015 -27.47 -6.17 10.31
C PRO A 1015 -28.07 -4.96 11.02
N VAL A 1016 -27.23 -4.11 11.60
CA VAL A 1016 -27.65 -2.78 12.07
C VAL A 1016 -27.84 -1.93 10.82
N GLY A 1017 -29.08 -1.84 10.35
CA GLY A 1017 -29.44 -1.00 9.20
C GLY A 1017 -29.27 0.48 9.54
N LEU A 1018 -28.34 1.15 8.86
CA LEU A 1018 -28.22 2.60 8.84
C LEU A 1018 -29.30 3.17 7.90
N THR A 1019 -30.21 3.96 8.44
CA THR A 1019 -31.32 4.59 7.68
C THR A 1019 -30.85 5.82 6.90
N SER A 1020 -31.62 6.24 5.89
CA SER A 1020 -31.41 7.45 5.06
C SER A 1020 -31.20 8.75 5.85
N HIS A 1021 -31.67 8.82 7.10
CA HIS A 1021 -31.43 9.95 8.02
C HIS A 1021 -29.94 10.22 8.33
N ASN A 1022 -29.07 9.23 8.14
CA ASN A 1022 -27.62 9.37 8.40
C ASN A 1022 -26.87 10.05 7.25
N LEU A 1023 -27.45 10.15 6.05
CA LEU A 1023 -26.85 10.87 4.91
C LEU A 1023 -26.92 12.39 5.10
N ASP A 1024 -28.02 12.91 5.67
CA ASP A 1024 -28.16 14.34 6.01
C ASP A 1024 -27.19 14.81 7.12
N MET A 1025 -26.57 13.87 7.85
CA MET A 1025 -25.56 14.21 8.86
C MET A 1025 -24.15 14.38 8.30
N LEU A 1026 -23.88 13.99 7.04
CA LEU A 1026 -22.58 14.20 6.41
C LEU A 1026 -22.28 15.69 6.14
N GLU A 1027 -23.31 16.55 6.10
CA GLU A 1027 -23.16 18.00 5.88
C GLU A 1027 -22.90 18.81 7.15
N LYS A 1028 -22.92 18.20 8.34
CA LYS A 1028 -22.74 18.93 9.62
C LYS A 1028 -21.36 18.65 10.22
N PRO A 1029 -20.62 19.68 10.70
CA PRO A 1029 -19.37 19.47 11.41
C PRO A 1029 -19.61 18.71 12.72
N LYS A 1030 -18.79 17.68 13.00
CA LYS A 1030 -18.87 16.87 14.23
C LYS A 1030 -18.80 17.76 15.48
N PRO A 1031 -19.67 17.57 16.48
CA PRO A 1031 -19.45 18.14 17.81
C PRO A 1031 -18.23 17.45 18.46
N GLY A 1032 -17.33 18.24 19.04
CA GLY A 1032 -16.10 17.73 19.66
C GLY A 1032 -16.42 16.75 20.79
N ILE A 1033 -15.90 15.53 20.68
CA ILE A 1033 -16.00 14.50 21.72
C ILE A 1033 -14.88 14.75 22.73
N GLU A 1034 -15.24 15.13 23.95
CA GLU A 1034 -14.32 15.13 25.10
C GLU A 1034 -14.02 13.67 25.50
N ALA A 1035 -12.82 13.19 25.12
CA ALA A 1035 -12.34 11.86 25.49
C ALA A 1035 -11.26 11.96 26.59
N ALA A 1036 -11.56 11.40 27.75
CA ALA A 1036 -10.59 11.13 28.80
C ALA A 1036 -9.68 9.96 28.38
N GLY A 1037 -8.37 10.22 28.33
CA GLY A 1037 -7.32 9.19 28.15
C GLY A 1037 -6.52 9.33 26.86
N ASN A 1038 -5.67 10.37 26.74
CA ASN A 1038 -4.83 10.54 25.55
C ASN A 1038 -3.43 11.12 25.80
N THR A 1039 -2.70 10.59 26.78
CA THR A 1039 -1.32 11.03 27.09
C THR A 1039 -0.32 10.79 25.96
N ARG A 1040 -0.47 9.71 25.16
CA ARG A 1040 0.46 9.38 24.07
C ARG A 1040 0.21 10.21 22.80
N GLN A 1041 -1.04 10.47 22.46
CA GLN A 1041 -1.40 11.30 21.31
C GLN A 1041 -1.13 12.79 21.58
N ASN A 1042 -1.30 13.25 22.82
CA ASN A 1042 -0.92 14.61 23.23
C ASN A 1042 0.60 14.82 23.18
N PHE A 1043 1.41 13.81 23.55
CA PHE A 1043 2.86 13.85 23.37
C PHE A 1043 3.24 13.92 21.89
N LEU A 1044 2.63 13.07 21.04
CA LEU A 1044 2.87 13.09 19.60
C LEU A 1044 2.49 14.44 18.99
N ASN A 1045 1.32 14.99 19.31
CA ASN A 1045 0.89 16.31 18.83
C ASN A 1045 1.80 17.44 19.32
N SER A 1046 2.21 17.44 20.61
CA SER A 1046 3.14 18.43 21.14
C SER A 1046 4.51 18.36 20.46
N PHE A 1047 4.99 17.16 20.14
CA PHE A 1047 6.25 16.93 19.44
C PHE A 1047 6.16 17.31 17.94
N LEU A 1048 5.05 16.99 17.28
CA LEU A 1048 4.76 17.36 15.90
C LEU A 1048 4.66 18.88 15.71
N ASN A 1049 4.10 19.60 16.70
CA ASN A 1049 4.06 21.06 16.73
C ASN A 1049 5.47 21.66 16.94
N GLN A 1050 6.31 21.00 17.73
CA GLN A 1050 7.72 21.40 17.91
C GLN A 1050 8.53 21.23 16.62
N MET A 1051 8.26 20.17 15.84
CA MET A 1051 8.85 19.95 14.51
C MET A 1051 8.42 21.00 13.48
N GLU A 1052 7.16 21.44 13.49
CA GLU A 1052 6.65 22.54 12.65
C GLU A 1052 7.36 23.87 12.92
N SER A 1053 7.58 24.19 14.20
CA SER A 1053 8.26 25.44 14.60
C SER A 1053 9.69 25.58 14.06
N ASN A 1054 10.31 24.46 13.66
CA ASN A 1054 11.66 24.41 13.08
C ASN A 1054 11.67 24.26 11.55
N ALA A 1055 10.55 23.90 10.91
CA ALA A 1055 10.50 23.61 9.47
C ALA A 1055 10.02 24.80 8.61
N ASP A 1056 9.14 25.67 9.14
CA ASP A 1056 8.46 26.72 8.34
C ASP A 1056 8.71 28.15 8.83
N ARG A 1057 9.96 28.64 8.80
CA ARG A 1057 10.23 30.09 8.86
C ARG A 1057 10.49 30.67 7.46
N PRO A 1058 9.49 31.23 6.77
CA PRO A 1058 9.74 32.10 5.62
C PRO A 1058 10.33 33.44 6.10
N ASN A 1059 11.31 33.95 5.34
CA ASN A 1059 11.91 35.26 5.58
C ASN A 1059 10.86 36.37 5.38
N LEU A 1060 10.45 37.04 6.45
CA LEU A 1060 9.83 38.36 6.40
C LEU A 1060 10.72 39.39 7.12
N PRO A 1061 10.78 40.64 6.62
CA PRO A 1061 11.65 41.67 7.15
C PRO A 1061 11.12 42.20 8.48
N MET A 1062 11.98 42.17 9.51
CA MET A 1062 11.69 42.76 10.82
C MET A 1062 11.72 44.29 10.74
N GLY A 1063 10.56 44.90 10.97
CA GLY A 1063 10.43 46.32 11.29
C GLY A 1063 10.00 46.52 12.75
N GLY A 1064 10.76 47.36 13.47
CA GLY A 1064 10.23 48.29 14.48
C GLY A 1064 9.83 47.78 15.86
N GLY A 1065 10.76 47.96 16.81
CA GLY A 1065 10.62 48.29 18.24
C GLY A 1065 9.27 48.24 18.99
N GLY A 1066 9.32 47.66 20.19
CA GLY A 1066 8.32 47.86 21.25
C GLY A 1066 8.70 47.12 22.54
N ALA A 1067 8.99 47.87 23.60
CA ALA A 1067 9.45 47.39 24.91
C ALA A 1067 8.40 46.58 25.67
N MET A 1068 8.81 45.53 26.42
CA MET A 1068 8.11 45.07 27.63
C MET A 1068 9.03 44.32 28.60
N ARG A 1069 9.07 44.89 29.80
CA ARG A 1069 9.50 44.44 31.14
C ARG A 1069 9.73 42.94 31.38
N GLY A 1070 10.87 42.67 32.01
CA GLY A 1070 11.21 41.38 32.64
C GLY A 1070 10.46 41.11 33.95
N LYS A 1071 10.24 39.81 34.21
CA LYS A 1071 10.03 39.23 35.53
C LYS A 1071 11.06 38.13 35.72
N ALA A 1072 11.96 38.35 36.67
CA ALA A 1072 12.94 37.38 37.13
C ALA A 1072 12.37 36.59 38.31
N GLY A 1073 12.56 35.28 38.28
CA GLY A 1073 12.34 34.32 39.36
C GLY A 1073 12.61 32.94 38.78
N GLY A 1074 13.39 32.03 39.36
CA GLY A 1074 14.18 32.00 40.57
C GLY A 1074 14.86 30.62 40.50
N LEU A 1075 16.18 30.58 40.38
CA LEU A 1075 16.97 29.34 40.39
C LEU A 1075 17.55 29.19 41.79
N ASN A 1076 17.15 28.13 42.49
CA ASN A 1076 17.87 27.52 43.61
C ASN A 1076 17.18 26.20 43.98
N ALA A 1077 17.82 25.06 43.70
CA ALA A 1077 17.91 23.89 44.59
C ALA A 1077 18.49 22.68 43.83
N LEU A 1078 19.28 21.89 44.57
CA LEU A 1078 19.76 20.53 44.31
C LEU A 1078 21.05 20.39 43.49
N ASP A 1079 22.16 20.67 44.16
CA ASP A 1079 23.43 19.99 43.94
C ASP A 1079 24.03 19.68 45.32
N GLN A 1080 23.81 18.45 45.82
CA GLN A 1080 24.44 17.89 47.02
C GLN A 1080 24.17 16.38 47.06
N ASN A 1081 25.16 15.60 46.63
CA ASN A 1081 25.56 14.28 47.16
C ASN A 1081 26.31 13.52 46.06
N LEU A 1082 27.64 13.49 46.13
CA LEU A 1082 28.38 12.22 46.12
C LEU A 1082 29.86 12.44 46.40
N GLU A 1083 30.32 11.59 47.31
CA GLU A 1083 31.56 11.62 48.06
C GLU A 1083 32.77 11.21 47.21
N VAL A 1084 33.91 11.81 47.54
CA VAL A 1084 35.23 11.45 47.07
C VAL A 1084 35.83 10.43 48.05
N ALA A 1085 36.27 9.28 47.55
CA ALA A 1085 37.31 8.48 48.20
C ALA A 1085 38.23 7.82 47.14
N PRO A 1086 39.53 7.59 47.44
CA PRO A 1086 40.61 7.41 46.47
C PRO A 1086 41.19 5.98 46.44
N PHE A 1087 42.27 5.79 45.63
CA PHE A 1087 43.15 4.60 45.46
C PHE A 1087 42.66 3.53 44.43
N ASP A 1088 43.48 2.80 43.68
CA ASP A 1088 44.84 2.94 43.12
C ASP A 1088 45.06 1.72 42.18
N SER A 1089 46.02 1.82 41.26
CA SER A 1089 46.81 0.70 40.67
C SER A 1089 46.19 -0.43 39.79
N ILE A 1090 46.59 -0.39 38.51
CA ILE A 1090 47.31 -1.43 37.72
C ILE A 1090 46.98 -2.92 38.00
N SER A 1091 46.42 -3.63 37.01
CA SER A 1091 46.80 -5.02 36.75
C SER A 1091 46.65 -5.43 35.28
N ASN A 1092 47.73 -5.99 34.77
CA ASN A 1092 48.06 -6.48 33.44
C ASN A 1092 47.69 -7.98 33.32
N PRO A 1093 47.02 -8.48 32.26
CA PRO A 1093 46.89 -9.91 32.06
C PRO A 1093 47.70 -10.35 30.82
N ASN A 1094 48.97 -10.67 31.06
CA ASN A 1094 49.74 -11.55 30.20
C ASN A 1094 50.26 -12.70 31.06
N ARG A 1095 49.61 -13.86 31.01
CA ARG A 1095 50.24 -15.11 31.41
C ARG A 1095 49.73 -16.29 30.58
N SER A 1096 50.60 -16.66 29.67
CA SER A 1096 50.72 -17.96 29.03
C SER A 1096 50.61 -19.12 30.03
N VAL A 1097 49.87 -20.16 29.64
CA VAL A 1097 50.16 -21.52 30.07
C VAL A 1097 50.43 -22.35 28.83
N ARG A 1098 51.70 -22.75 28.71
CA ARG A 1098 52.22 -23.74 27.78
C ARG A 1098 52.49 -24.96 28.67
N ASP A 1099 51.83 -26.07 28.43
CA ASP A 1099 52.32 -27.39 28.81
C ASP A 1099 51.74 -28.41 27.84
N GLY A 1100 52.62 -29.20 27.23
CA GLY A 1100 52.29 -30.29 26.33
C GLY A 1100 52.47 -31.63 27.02
N ALA A 1101 51.67 -32.62 26.63
CA ALA A 1101 52.03 -34.04 26.56
C ALA A 1101 50.85 -34.85 25.99
N ASN A 1102 51.08 -35.46 24.82
CA ASN A 1102 50.49 -36.77 24.47
C ASN A 1102 51.10 -37.83 25.40
N PRO A 1103 50.50 -39.03 25.66
CA PRO A 1103 49.88 -39.88 24.64
C PRO A 1103 48.69 -40.80 25.07
N ALA A 1104 48.16 -41.51 24.06
CA ALA A 1104 47.57 -42.86 24.11
C ALA A 1104 46.15 -43.07 24.70
N SER A 1105 45.20 -43.43 23.82
CA SER A 1105 44.71 -44.82 23.64
C SER A 1105 43.18 -44.93 23.40
N ARG A 1106 42.87 -45.88 22.49
CA ARG A 1106 41.61 -46.62 22.28
C ARG A 1106 40.47 -46.03 21.43
N ILE A 1107 40.51 -46.45 20.17
CA ILE A 1107 39.37 -46.76 19.28
C ILE A 1107 38.67 -48.04 19.79
N PRO A 1108 37.35 -48.19 19.61
CA PRO A 1108 36.79 -49.14 18.62
C PRO A 1108 35.65 -48.47 17.81
N GLY A 1109 35.47 -48.59 16.49
CA GLY A 1109 35.87 -49.62 15.53
C GLY A 1109 34.60 -50.18 14.86
N ALA A 1110 34.39 -49.90 13.57
CA ALA A 1110 33.70 -50.73 12.55
C ALA A 1110 33.65 -49.93 11.22
N LYS A 1111 34.59 -50.12 10.29
CA LYS A 1111 34.70 -51.20 9.27
C LYS A 1111 33.54 -51.20 8.26
N GLN A 1112 33.83 -50.80 7.02
CA GLN A 1112 34.02 -51.76 5.92
C GLN A 1112 34.73 -51.11 4.72
N SER A 1113 35.89 -51.69 4.41
CA SER A 1113 36.68 -51.57 3.20
C SER A 1113 36.28 -52.65 2.19
N VAL A 1114 36.56 -52.47 0.89
CA VAL A 1114 37.54 -53.28 0.11
C VAL A 1114 37.55 -52.83 -1.38
N ASN A 1115 38.78 -52.65 -1.87
CA ASN A 1115 39.34 -52.39 -3.22
C ASN A 1115 39.03 -53.51 -4.29
N PRO A 1116 39.66 -53.55 -5.49
CA PRO A 1116 39.62 -52.64 -6.65
C PRO A 1116 39.50 -53.43 -8.01
N MET A 1117 39.64 -52.71 -9.14
CA MET A 1117 39.89 -53.18 -10.53
C MET A 1117 38.78 -53.93 -11.29
N VAL A 1118 38.41 -53.39 -12.46
CA VAL A 1118 38.47 -54.00 -13.81
C VAL A 1118 38.09 -52.89 -14.82
N GLY A 1119 38.81 -52.84 -15.95
CA GLY A 1119 38.69 -51.79 -16.96
C GLY A 1119 37.51 -51.93 -17.92
N GLY A 1120 37.28 -50.87 -18.69
CA GLY A 1120 36.36 -50.83 -19.81
C GLY A 1120 36.47 -49.50 -20.55
N GLN A 1121 37.04 -49.55 -21.75
CA GLN A 1121 37.08 -48.45 -22.73
C GLN A 1121 35.66 -48.05 -23.16
N MET A 1122 35.41 -46.76 -23.39
CA MET A 1122 34.92 -46.20 -24.67
C MET A 1122 34.58 -44.70 -24.58
N ARG A 1123 35.35 -43.95 -25.36
CA ARG A 1123 35.07 -42.72 -26.15
C ARG A 1123 34.86 -41.33 -25.52
N PRO A 1124 35.26 -40.28 -26.29
CA PRO A 1124 35.58 -38.95 -25.78
C PRO A 1124 34.61 -37.87 -26.29
N GLU A 1125 34.28 -36.91 -25.46
CA GLU A 1125 33.77 -35.59 -25.88
C GLU A 1125 33.96 -34.63 -24.70
N ILE A 1126 34.16 -33.35 -25.00
CA ILE A 1126 34.52 -32.24 -24.10
C ILE A 1126 36.02 -31.92 -24.13
N ASP A 1127 36.45 -31.42 -25.29
CA ASP A 1127 37.68 -30.64 -25.44
C ASP A 1127 37.46 -29.45 -26.42
N SER A 1128 36.31 -28.77 -26.31
CA SER A 1128 35.98 -27.61 -27.16
C SER A 1128 35.71 -26.30 -26.40
N PHE A 1129 36.01 -26.23 -25.10
CA PHE A 1129 35.66 -25.04 -24.28
C PHE A 1129 36.81 -24.06 -24.01
N TYR A 1130 38.04 -24.35 -24.51
CA TYR A 1130 39.21 -23.51 -24.21
C TYR A 1130 39.79 -22.70 -25.38
N ASN A 1131 39.21 -22.76 -26.60
CA ASN A 1131 39.73 -22.00 -27.75
C ASN A 1131 39.01 -20.67 -28.06
N ASP A 1132 37.85 -20.38 -27.46
CA ASP A 1132 37.09 -19.15 -27.77
C ASP A 1132 37.61 -17.89 -27.06
N ARG A 1133 38.50 -18.03 -26.07
CA ARG A 1133 38.94 -16.87 -25.27
C ARG A 1133 40.05 -16.04 -25.92
N ASN A 1134 40.75 -16.61 -26.91
CA ASN A 1134 41.86 -15.92 -27.61
C ASN A 1134 41.43 -15.23 -28.91
N GLN A 1135 40.32 -15.63 -29.55
CA GLN A 1135 39.81 -14.95 -30.75
C GLN A 1135 39.11 -13.61 -30.42
N VAL A 1136 38.46 -13.50 -29.25
CA VAL A 1136 37.79 -12.25 -28.83
C VAL A 1136 38.80 -11.13 -28.54
N LYS A 1137 40.03 -11.46 -28.12
CA LYS A 1137 41.08 -10.46 -27.87
C LYS A 1137 41.74 -9.90 -29.14
N GLN A 1138 41.67 -10.60 -30.27
CA GLN A 1138 42.22 -10.10 -31.54
C GLN A 1138 41.21 -9.30 -32.37
N GLN A 1139 39.91 -9.41 -32.11
CA GLN A 1139 38.89 -8.57 -32.76
C GLN A 1139 38.65 -7.23 -32.05
N GLN A 1140 39.08 -7.06 -30.80
CA GLN A 1140 39.02 -5.77 -30.08
C GLN A 1140 40.25 -4.88 -30.31
N ALA A 1141 41.26 -5.34 -31.06
CA ALA A 1141 42.47 -4.60 -31.41
C ALA A 1141 42.57 -4.28 -32.91
N LYS A 1142 41.48 -4.45 -33.66
CA LYS A 1142 41.21 -3.81 -34.96
C LYS A 1142 40.04 -2.86 -34.77
#